data_AF-A0A6H9USR5-F1
#
_entry.id   AF-A0A6H9USR5-F1
#
_cell.length_a   1.000
_cell.length_b   1.000
_cell.length_c   1.000
_cell.angle_alpha   90.00
_cell.angle_beta   90.00
_cell.angle_gamma   90.00
#
_symmetry.space_group_name_H-M   'P 1'
#
loop_
_entity.id
_entity.type
_entity.pdbx_description
1 polymer ?
#
loop_
_entity_poly.entity_id
_entity_poly.type
_entity_poly.pdbx_seq_one_letter_code
_entity_poly.pdbx_strand_id
1 'polypeptide(L)'
;MAAHALVAAWAVLALLAATAQQDLPVVRWLAIHLFLLGAATTAIVVWSEHFAVAMLHARLPDRRWSNARLAGVNLGVVGVLTGVWSDLPVLTGVGCALLITAMTAHLVVLIRMGRGALGGRLAPIADYYRAAAAALVLGAVLGWLLATGKAGPHQYSGLKLAHVHITLLGWIGLPVLGTLFMLWPTVLGVRMAEHTTRLARWVLALTGGGLLTAVAGLSAGLRAVAVPGVALYAAGVVATAYLFARTPRRRPAVSAAAAWLLGAAMGWLLVGVVVDLVLLSVQPLAEARDDFGALVPVLLVGLVAQVLIGALTYLLPIVLASGPKERASLRAVLERGWVPRLVVLNLGVALLALPLPDPAGTAGTVLAGVAGAAFLALAARVMIRSGRGLFQGVRHGGDKAGVSRRPVVWGTAAGAVVTVLAVLVANSGGGTGGGTSASGTGGPGAGTTRTVAVTLADMRIRPGRIEVAAGTTLRLKVTNTDSQRHDLKVEDGPATPMLAKGESRTLDLGQVTESREAWCTLPGHRAAGMSMDIVVTGGTGSSGDTSASGHTGHASGHDGHSTTTSGGLDLSADFSAGWKPRDADLTPAPGATLHKVELRAAHTTVEVAPGVKQTMWTFGGSAPGPTLHGKIGDVFEITLVNDDQGMGHGIDFHAGSLAPDRPMRTIQPGERLVYRFRAERAGAWLYHCSTAPMLQHMGNGMYGAVVIDPPGLKKVDHEYVLVSSSLYLGTPGSTAQVAKMNNGTPDAWVFNGIASQYAKRPLKTKTGERARFWVVAAGPSDGIAFHIVGTVFDTAYKEGAYLLKPDQPGGAQVLDLSAAQGGFVETTFPEAGHYSFVDHDMRHAQAGAHGTVEVSD
;
A
#
# COMPACT_ATOMS: atom_id res chain seq x y z
N MET A 1 -27.21 16.49 15.19
CA MET A 1 -27.27 16.58 13.71
C MET A 1 -25.88 16.69 13.10
N ALA A 2 -25.16 17.82 13.22
CA ALA A 2 -23.85 18.02 12.57
C ALA A 2 -22.79 16.95 12.92
N ALA A 3 -22.67 16.56 14.20
CA ALA A 3 -21.70 15.54 14.62
C ALA A 3 -21.97 14.14 14.04
N HIS A 4 -23.25 13.75 13.90
CA HIS A 4 -23.60 12.44 13.31
C HIS A 4 -23.42 12.41 11.79
N ALA A 5 -23.59 13.56 11.12
CA ALA A 5 -23.26 13.69 9.71
C ALA A 5 -21.74 13.52 9.48
N LEU A 6 -20.91 14.01 10.39
CA LEU A 6 -19.45 13.84 10.33
C LEU A 6 -19.03 12.37 10.48
N VAL A 7 -19.65 11.63 11.42
CA VAL A 7 -19.43 10.17 11.54
C VAL A 7 -19.80 9.44 10.25
N ALA A 8 -20.94 9.80 9.64
CA ALA A 8 -21.37 9.20 8.38
C ALA A 8 -20.40 9.54 7.23
N ALA A 9 -19.90 10.78 7.16
CA ALA A 9 -18.93 11.19 6.15
C ALA A 9 -17.63 10.39 6.24
N TRP A 10 -17.05 10.24 7.44
CA TRP A 10 -15.88 9.39 7.64
C TRP A 10 -16.14 7.93 7.29
N ALA A 11 -17.32 7.40 7.62
CA ALA A 11 -17.67 6.02 7.28
C ALA A 11 -17.78 5.82 5.76
N VAL A 12 -18.32 6.80 5.02
CA VAL A 12 -18.34 6.76 3.55
C VAL A 12 -16.92 6.83 2.98
N LEU A 13 -16.06 7.71 3.48
CA LEU A 13 -14.66 7.79 3.05
C LEU A 13 -13.90 6.48 3.32
N ALA A 14 -14.12 5.88 4.49
CA ALA A 14 -13.53 4.59 4.82
C ALA A 14 -14.01 3.47 3.86
N LEU A 15 -15.29 3.47 3.49
CA LEU A 15 -15.83 2.51 2.51
C LEU A 15 -15.22 2.71 1.11
N LEU A 16 -15.10 3.96 0.66
CA LEU A 16 -14.46 4.29 -0.62
C LEU A 16 -12.98 3.88 -0.66
N ALA A 17 -12.24 4.18 0.41
CA ALA A 17 -10.86 3.74 0.55
C ALA A 17 -10.76 2.22 0.62
N ALA A 18 -11.70 1.54 1.27
CA ALA A 18 -11.74 0.07 1.34
C ALA A 18 -11.99 -0.58 -0.03
N THR A 19 -12.79 0.04 -0.90
CA THR A 19 -13.02 -0.45 -2.27
C THR A 19 -11.84 -0.21 -3.21
N ALA A 20 -10.98 0.77 -2.91
CA ALA A 20 -9.79 1.09 -3.69
C ALA A 20 -8.53 0.29 -3.27
N GLN A 21 -8.65 -0.67 -2.34
CA GLN A 21 -7.52 -1.39 -1.74
C GLN A 21 -6.74 -2.33 -2.67
N GLN A 22 -7.16 -2.52 -3.92
CA GLN A 22 -6.62 -3.59 -4.77
C GLN A 22 -5.15 -3.35 -5.18
N ASP A 23 -4.64 -2.12 -5.09
CA ASP A 23 -3.38 -1.77 -5.77
C ASP A 23 -2.24 -1.28 -4.85
N LEU A 24 -2.48 -0.91 -3.58
CA LEU A 24 -1.45 -0.24 -2.75
C LEU A 24 -1.58 -0.48 -1.22
N PRO A 25 -0.51 -0.86 -0.50
CA PRO A 25 -0.50 -1.04 0.96
C PRO A 25 -0.89 0.21 1.78
N VAL A 26 -0.57 1.41 1.25
CA VAL A 26 -0.94 2.69 1.89
C VAL A 26 -2.46 2.90 1.94
N VAL A 27 -3.20 2.34 0.97
CA VAL A 27 -4.67 2.42 0.91
C VAL A 27 -5.32 1.56 2.00
N ARG A 28 -4.72 0.41 2.35
CA ARG A 28 -5.15 -0.41 3.50
C ARG A 28 -4.93 0.35 4.81
N TRP A 29 -3.77 0.96 5.01
CA TRP A 29 -3.50 1.81 6.18
C TRP A 29 -4.52 2.96 6.28
N LEU A 30 -4.78 3.64 5.16
CA LEU A 30 -5.70 4.76 5.08
C LEU A 30 -7.14 4.34 5.43
N ALA A 31 -7.65 3.23 4.86
CA ALA A 31 -8.99 2.75 5.13
C ALA A 31 -9.21 2.40 6.62
N ILE A 32 -8.22 1.75 7.25
CA ILE A 32 -8.24 1.42 8.69
C ILE A 32 -8.33 2.69 9.53
N HIS A 33 -7.50 3.69 9.24
CA HIS A 33 -7.45 4.92 10.04
C HIS A 33 -8.63 5.87 9.73
N LEU A 34 -9.13 5.93 8.49
CA LEU A 34 -10.37 6.65 8.18
C LEU A 34 -11.54 6.11 9.00
N PHE A 35 -11.62 4.79 9.16
CA PHE A 35 -12.68 4.16 9.92
C PHE A 35 -12.50 4.32 11.44
N LEU A 36 -11.34 3.94 11.98
CA LEU A 36 -11.07 3.97 13.42
C LEU A 36 -10.82 5.40 13.93
N LEU A 37 -9.85 6.09 13.33
CA LEU A 37 -9.43 7.42 13.75
C LEU A 37 -10.42 8.50 13.29
N GLY A 38 -11.08 8.34 12.14
CA GLY A 38 -12.15 9.23 11.68
C GLY A 38 -13.52 8.92 12.31
N ALA A 39 -14.18 7.88 11.82
CA ALA A 39 -15.59 7.60 12.14
C ALA A 39 -15.80 7.18 13.60
N ALA A 40 -15.07 6.16 14.07
CA ALA A 40 -15.25 5.61 15.41
C ALA A 40 -14.84 6.61 16.50
N THR A 41 -13.68 7.27 16.34
CA THR A 41 -13.23 8.31 17.28
C THR A 41 -14.23 9.46 17.40
N THR A 42 -14.75 9.95 16.27
CA THR A 42 -15.78 11.00 16.27
C THR A 42 -17.03 10.54 17.03
N ALA A 43 -17.48 9.30 16.82
CA ALA A 43 -18.61 8.74 17.55
C ALA A 43 -18.33 8.61 19.05
N ILE A 44 -17.17 8.09 19.45
CA ILE A 44 -16.80 7.88 20.85
C ILE A 44 -16.68 9.21 21.59
N VAL A 45 -16.05 10.24 21.01
CA VAL A 45 -15.94 11.57 21.64
C VAL A 45 -17.32 12.17 21.88
N VAL A 46 -18.22 12.09 20.90
CA VAL A 46 -19.59 12.62 21.03
C VAL A 46 -20.37 11.87 22.09
N TRP A 47 -20.38 10.54 22.05
CA TRP A 47 -21.20 9.72 22.95
C TRP A 47 -20.64 9.64 24.36
N SER A 48 -19.32 9.63 24.54
CA SER A 48 -18.70 9.61 25.87
C SER A 48 -19.09 10.82 26.72
N GLU A 49 -19.22 12.01 26.12
CA GLU A 49 -19.72 13.20 26.82
C GLU A 49 -21.18 13.04 27.23
N HIS A 50 -22.05 12.59 26.32
CA HIS A 50 -23.47 12.37 26.60
C HIS A 50 -23.67 11.31 27.70
N PHE A 51 -22.93 10.21 27.64
CA PHE A 51 -22.99 9.16 28.64
C PHE A 51 -22.42 9.63 29.98
N ALA A 52 -21.31 10.37 29.99
CA ALA A 52 -20.75 10.89 31.24
C ALA A 52 -21.74 11.84 31.94
N VAL A 53 -22.42 12.71 31.19
CA VAL A 53 -23.49 13.57 31.71
C VAL A 53 -24.61 12.73 32.35
N ALA A 54 -25.09 11.71 31.64
CA ALA A 54 -26.15 10.83 32.15
C ALA A 54 -25.73 10.01 33.38
N MET A 55 -24.51 9.45 33.39
CA MET A 55 -24.04 8.56 34.47
C MET A 55 -23.62 9.31 35.73
N LEU A 56 -23.07 10.51 35.56
CA LEU A 56 -22.59 11.35 36.66
C LEU A 56 -23.66 12.35 37.13
N HIS A 57 -24.81 12.46 36.46
CA HIS A 57 -25.79 13.53 36.69
C HIS A 57 -25.14 14.92 36.63
N ALA A 58 -24.14 15.08 35.75
CA ALA A 58 -23.40 16.33 35.59
C ALA A 58 -24.16 17.30 34.67
N ARG A 59 -23.81 18.58 34.73
CA ARG A 59 -24.31 19.56 33.74
C ARG A 59 -23.63 19.35 32.40
N LEU A 60 -24.38 19.57 31.32
CA LEU A 60 -23.82 19.57 29.97
C LEU A 60 -22.72 20.63 29.86
N PRO A 61 -21.54 20.28 29.32
CA PRO A 61 -20.51 21.26 29.04
C PRO A 61 -21.00 22.32 28.04
N ASP A 62 -20.38 23.50 28.09
CA ASP A 62 -20.68 24.58 27.15
C ASP A 62 -20.52 24.11 25.70
N ARG A 63 -21.57 24.32 24.91
CA ARG A 63 -21.65 23.85 23.51
C ARG A 63 -20.50 24.37 22.64
N ARG A 64 -20.01 25.59 22.90
CA ARG A 64 -18.85 26.16 22.20
C ARG A 64 -17.59 25.33 22.46
N TRP A 65 -17.34 24.98 23.71
CA TRP A 65 -16.20 24.17 24.12
C TRP A 65 -16.30 22.73 23.60
N SER A 66 -17.48 22.12 23.64
CA SER A 66 -17.68 20.77 23.07
C SER A 66 -17.46 20.76 21.56
N ASN A 67 -17.94 21.77 20.83
CA ASN A 67 -17.68 21.91 19.40
C ASN A 67 -16.19 22.15 19.10
N ALA A 68 -15.50 22.98 19.89
CA ALA A 68 -14.09 23.26 19.70
C ALA A 68 -13.22 22.01 19.91
N ARG A 69 -13.50 21.20 20.94
CA ARG A 69 -12.81 19.91 21.15
C ARG A 69 -13.05 18.96 19.99
N LEU A 70 -14.31 18.81 19.55
CA LEU A 70 -14.65 17.92 18.45
C LEU A 70 -13.99 18.35 17.13
N ALA A 71 -13.94 19.66 16.86
CA ALA A 71 -13.24 20.22 15.71
C ALA A 71 -11.72 19.97 15.81
N GLY A 72 -11.11 20.20 16.98
CA GLY A 72 -9.70 19.94 17.22
C GLY A 72 -9.33 18.47 17.00
N VAL A 73 -10.15 17.53 17.48
CA VAL A 73 -9.96 16.10 17.20
C VAL A 73 -9.98 15.86 15.69
N ASN A 74 -11.01 16.30 14.98
CA ASN A 74 -11.16 16.02 13.54
C ASN A 74 -10.09 16.71 12.68
N LEU A 75 -9.67 17.93 13.02
CA LEU A 75 -8.54 18.60 12.36
C LEU A 75 -7.22 17.86 12.62
N GLY A 76 -7.02 17.38 13.84
CA GLY A 76 -5.87 16.53 14.18
C GLY A 76 -5.86 15.24 13.36
N VAL A 77 -7.01 14.56 13.26
CA VAL A 77 -7.17 13.36 12.42
C VAL A 77 -6.87 13.65 10.96
N VAL A 78 -7.44 14.70 10.39
CA VAL A 78 -7.15 15.12 9.01
C VAL A 78 -5.64 15.34 8.84
N GLY A 79 -5.00 16.10 9.73
CA GLY A 79 -3.56 16.37 9.66
C GLY A 79 -2.68 15.11 9.77
N VAL A 80 -3.06 14.13 10.60
CA VAL A 80 -2.36 12.84 10.67
C VAL A 80 -2.54 12.06 9.37
N LEU A 81 -3.77 11.95 8.87
CA LEU A 81 -4.07 11.18 7.66
C LEU A 81 -3.38 11.77 6.43
N THR A 82 -3.46 13.09 6.24
CA THR A 82 -2.81 13.78 5.12
C THR A 82 -1.30 13.80 5.27
N GLY A 83 -0.79 14.03 6.48
CA GLY A 83 0.64 14.02 6.74
C GLY A 83 1.29 12.68 6.43
N VAL A 84 0.67 11.56 6.82
CA VAL A 84 1.22 10.24 6.52
C VAL A 84 1.02 9.88 5.05
N TRP A 85 -0.14 10.20 4.46
CA TRP A 85 -0.43 9.92 3.06
C TRP A 85 0.53 10.64 2.10
N SER A 86 0.87 11.90 2.40
CA SER A 86 1.75 12.74 1.59
C SER A 86 3.22 12.69 2.02
N ASP A 87 3.59 11.80 2.94
CA ASP A 87 4.94 11.69 3.53
C ASP A 87 5.50 13.04 4.05
N LEU A 88 4.65 13.80 4.74
CA LEU A 88 4.98 15.09 5.36
C LEU A 88 5.15 14.92 6.87
N PRO A 89 6.36 14.64 7.39
CA PRO A 89 6.57 14.34 8.81
C PRO A 89 6.21 15.50 9.75
N VAL A 90 6.35 16.74 9.28
CA VAL A 90 5.94 17.95 10.01
C VAL A 90 4.42 17.99 10.16
N LEU A 91 3.67 17.75 9.08
CA LEU A 91 2.21 17.75 9.10
C LEU A 91 1.68 16.61 9.99
N THR A 92 2.28 15.42 9.90
CA THR A 92 1.99 14.29 10.80
C THR A 92 2.22 14.65 12.25
N GLY A 93 3.36 15.30 12.57
CA GLY A 93 3.67 15.77 13.91
C GLY A 93 2.65 16.79 14.44
N VAL A 94 2.27 17.78 13.62
CA VAL A 94 1.26 18.80 13.96
C VAL A 94 -0.11 18.16 14.16
N GLY A 95 -0.52 17.25 13.27
CA GLY A 95 -1.77 16.50 13.39
C GLY A 95 -1.84 15.68 14.69
N CYS A 96 -0.77 14.95 15.01
CA CYS A 96 -0.65 14.19 16.25
C CYS A 96 -0.69 15.11 17.48
N ALA A 97 0.03 16.23 17.48
CA ALA A 97 0.03 17.18 18.58
C ALA A 97 -1.37 17.76 18.82
N LEU A 98 -2.06 18.19 17.77
CA LEU A 98 -3.42 18.71 17.85
C LEU A 98 -4.41 17.65 18.38
N LEU A 99 -4.31 16.41 17.88
CA LEU A 99 -5.12 15.29 18.35
C LEU A 99 -4.88 15.01 19.84
N ILE A 100 -3.61 14.97 20.28
CA ILE A 100 -3.22 14.77 21.68
C ILE A 100 -3.78 15.90 22.56
N THR A 101 -3.63 17.16 22.16
CA THR A 101 -4.15 18.31 22.90
C THR A 101 -5.68 18.25 23.03
N ALA A 102 -6.38 18.00 21.92
CA ALA A 102 -7.84 17.93 21.92
C ALA A 102 -8.36 16.76 22.77
N MET A 103 -7.71 15.59 22.70
CA MET A 103 -8.10 14.42 23.49
C MET A 103 -7.76 14.57 24.97
N THR A 104 -6.64 15.22 25.29
CA THR A 104 -6.29 15.56 26.68
C THR A 104 -7.31 16.53 27.26
N ALA A 105 -7.72 17.55 26.50
CA ALA A 105 -8.79 18.45 26.90
C ALA A 105 -10.12 17.70 27.13
N HIS A 106 -10.45 16.73 26.29
CA HIS A 106 -11.62 15.85 26.48
C HIS A 106 -11.53 15.04 27.78
N LEU A 107 -10.37 14.41 28.03
CA LEU A 107 -10.11 13.68 29.27
C LEU A 107 -10.28 14.57 30.52
N VAL A 108 -9.73 15.80 30.48
CA VAL A 108 -9.87 16.78 31.58
C VAL A 108 -11.34 17.11 31.84
N VAL A 109 -12.16 17.27 30.79
CA VAL A 109 -13.60 17.50 30.92
C VAL A 109 -14.30 16.30 31.58
N LEU A 110 -14.01 15.07 31.13
CA LEU A 110 -14.56 13.84 31.73
C LEU A 110 -14.18 13.68 33.22
N ILE A 111 -12.97 14.10 33.60
CA ILE A 111 -12.51 14.10 35.00
C ILE A 111 -13.23 15.18 35.81
N ARG A 112 -13.31 16.41 35.29
CA ARG A 112 -13.97 17.54 35.96
C ARG A 112 -15.45 17.29 36.20
N MET A 113 -16.17 16.68 35.25
CA MET A 113 -17.58 16.30 35.46
C MET A 113 -17.78 15.32 36.61
N GLY A 114 -16.74 14.53 36.96
CA GLY A 114 -16.79 13.65 38.13
C GLY A 114 -16.53 14.35 39.46
N ARG A 115 -15.84 15.50 39.45
CA ARG A 115 -15.47 16.26 40.66
C ARG A 115 -16.59 17.24 41.01
N GLY A 116 -17.48 16.82 41.93
CA GLY A 116 -18.61 17.63 42.40
C GLY A 116 -19.99 17.10 42.00
N ALA A 117 -20.05 15.99 41.28
CA ALA A 117 -21.29 15.25 41.05
C ALA A 117 -21.65 14.39 42.27
N LEU A 118 -22.93 14.39 42.68
CA LEU A 118 -23.49 13.35 43.54
C LEU A 118 -23.50 12.04 42.73
N GLY A 119 -22.36 11.36 42.68
CA GLY A 119 -22.10 10.24 41.78
C GLY A 119 -23.22 9.20 41.84
N GLY A 120 -23.93 9.03 40.74
CA GLY A 120 -24.98 8.01 40.64
C GLY A 120 -24.38 6.61 40.72
N ARG A 121 -25.25 5.60 40.85
CA ARG A 121 -24.87 4.17 40.84
C ARG A 121 -23.99 3.80 39.62
N LEU A 122 -24.07 4.53 38.52
CA LEU A 122 -23.32 4.30 37.28
C LEU A 122 -21.99 5.05 37.17
N ALA A 123 -21.60 5.84 38.17
CA ALA A 123 -20.37 6.65 38.12
C ALA A 123 -19.10 5.84 37.74
N PRO A 124 -18.88 4.60 38.21
CA PRO A 124 -17.69 3.81 37.83
C PRO A 124 -17.62 3.46 36.33
N ILE A 125 -18.75 3.50 35.60
CA ILE A 125 -18.75 3.23 34.16
C ILE A 125 -18.11 4.40 33.40
N ALA A 126 -18.14 5.63 33.96
CA ALA A 126 -17.48 6.79 33.38
C ALA A 126 -15.95 6.62 33.28
N ASP A 127 -15.36 5.77 34.13
CA ASP A 127 -13.91 5.54 34.16
C ASP A 127 -13.40 4.78 32.93
N TYR A 128 -14.25 3.98 32.27
CA TYR A 128 -13.90 3.35 30.99
C TYR A 128 -13.58 4.39 29.91
N TYR A 129 -14.38 5.46 29.82
CA TYR A 129 -14.17 6.53 28.85
C TYR A 129 -12.95 7.38 29.18
N ARG A 130 -12.63 7.56 30.48
CA ARG A 130 -11.41 8.24 30.92
C ARG A 130 -10.17 7.42 30.54
N ALA A 131 -10.18 6.12 30.82
CA ALA A 131 -9.11 5.21 30.44
C ALA A 131 -8.93 5.13 28.92
N ALA A 132 -10.03 5.08 28.16
CA ALA A 132 -10.00 5.11 26.70
C ALA A 132 -9.36 6.40 26.16
N ALA A 133 -9.76 7.57 26.66
CA ALA A 133 -9.20 8.84 26.21
C ALA A 133 -7.68 8.92 26.47
N ALA A 134 -7.21 8.39 27.60
CA ALA A 134 -5.78 8.25 27.87
C ALA A 134 -5.10 7.27 26.91
N ALA A 135 -5.76 6.16 26.58
CA ALA A 135 -5.26 5.17 25.62
C ALA A 135 -5.08 5.77 24.21
N LEU A 136 -6.00 6.62 23.74
CA LEU A 136 -5.85 7.30 22.45
C LEU A 136 -4.69 8.32 22.46
N VAL A 137 -4.48 9.03 23.57
CA VAL A 137 -3.32 9.93 23.70
C VAL A 137 -2.01 9.14 23.57
N LEU A 138 -1.89 8.02 24.28
CA LEU A 138 -0.70 7.15 24.18
C LEU A 138 -0.58 6.53 22.78
N GLY A 139 -1.69 6.09 22.20
CA GLY A 139 -1.75 5.57 20.83
C GLY A 139 -1.27 6.57 19.79
N ALA A 140 -1.64 7.85 19.92
CA ALA A 140 -1.19 8.91 19.03
C ALA A 140 0.32 9.18 19.14
N VAL A 141 0.89 9.10 20.36
CA VAL A 141 2.34 9.20 20.57
C VAL A 141 3.08 8.03 19.91
N LEU A 142 2.62 6.79 20.12
CA LEU A 142 3.22 5.62 19.49
C LEU A 142 3.08 5.66 17.96
N GLY A 143 1.93 6.12 17.45
CA GLY A 143 1.69 6.29 16.02
C GLY A 143 2.64 7.31 15.39
N TRP A 144 2.90 8.44 16.08
CA TRP A 144 3.88 9.43 15.64
C TRP A 144 5.31 8.88 15.60
N LEU A 145 5.73 8.13 16.63
CA LEU A 145 7.05 7.49 16.66
C LEU A 145 7.25 6.50 15.50
N LEU A 146 6.20 5.74 15.17
CA LEU A 146 6.19 4.81 14.04
C LEU A 146 6.22 5.54 12.70
N ALA A 147 5.40 6.58 12.53
CA ALA A 147 5.30 7.34 11.29
C ALA A 147 6.54 8.19 10.96
N THR A 148 7.34 8.56 11.97
CA THR A 148 8.55 9.38 11.78
C THR A 148 9.86 8.59 11.80
N GLY A 149 9.78 7.24 11.85
CA GLY A 149 10.96 6.38 11.87
C GLY A 149 11.82 6.48 13.15
N LYS A 150 11.29 7.11 14.22
CA LYS A 150 12.00 7.27 15.50
C LYS A 150 11.99 6.00 16.35
N ALA A 151 11.13 5.04 16.02
CA ALA A 151 11.16 3.70 16.59
C ALA A 151 12.40 2.95 16.05
N GLY A 152 13.37 2.63 16.92
CA GLY A 152 14.52 1.82 16.54
C GLY A 152 14.12 0.40 16.06
N PRO A 153 14.95 -0.30 15.27
CA PRO A 153 14.56 -1.56 14.62
C PRO A 153 14.14 -2.68 15.60
N HIS A 154 14.82 -2.81 16.75
CA HIS A 154 14.50 -3.81 17.79
C HIS A 154 13.14 -3.57 18.43
N GLN A 155 12.72 -2.31 18.44
CA GLN A 155 11.51 -1.89 19.11
C GLN A 155 10.36 -1.76 18.12
N TYR A 156 10.59 -1.74 16.80
CA TYR A 156 9.54 -1.50 15.81
C TYR A 156 8.38 -2.51 15.91
N SER A 157 8.68 -3.81 15.95
CA SER A 157 7.63 -4.85 16.05
C SER A 157 6.83 -4.73 17.34
N GLY A 158 7.52 -4.49 18.46
CA GLY A 158 6.90 -4.28 19.77
C GLY A 158 6.06 -3.00 19.83
N LEU A 159 6.58 -1.89 19.32
CA LEU A 159 5.88 -0.59 19.29
C LEU A 159 4.69 -0.59 18.33
N LYS A 160 4.77 -1.29 17.19
CA LYS A 160 3.63 -1.46 16.28
C LYS A 160 2.53 -2.28 16.94
N LEU A 161 2.87 -3.42 17.56
CA LEU A 161 1.91 -4.21 18.34
C LEU A 161 1.31 -3.38 19.48
N ALA A 162 2.13 -2.65 20.24
CA ALA A 162 1.70 -1.77 21.32
C ALA A 162 0.73 -0.68 20.83
N HIS A 163 1.03 -0.03 19.71
CA HIS A 163 0.17 0.96 19.07
C HIS A 163 -1.19 0.37 18.69
N VAL A 164 -1.19 -0.81 18.06
CA VAL A 164 -2.44 -1.46 17.65
C VAL A 164 -3.25 -1.90 18.87
N HIS A 165 -2.61 -2.45 19.91
CA HIS A 165 -3.29 -2.88 21.14
C HIS A 165 -3.91 -1.70 21.90
N ILE A 166 -3.14 -0.62 22.13
CA ILE A 166 -3.65 0.53 22.88
C ILE A 166 -4.78 1.26 22.13
N THR A 167 -4.72 1.29 20.79
CA THR A 167 -5.77 1.94 19.98
C THR A 167 -7.00 1.04 19.80
N LEU A 168 -6.84 -0.26 19.54
CA LEU A 168 -7.97 -1.16 19.35
C LEU A 168 -8.58 -1.62 20.67
N LEU A 169 -7.81 -2.19 21.59
CA LEU A 169 -8.33 -2.71 22.86
C LEU A 169 -8.55 -1.61 23.91
N GLY A 170 -7.76 -0.54 23.86
CA GLY A 170 -7.90 0.62 24.74
C GLY A 170 -8.95 1.61 24.26
N TRP A 171 -8.68 2.28 23.14
CA TRP A 171 -9.56 3.35 22.65
C TRP A 171 -10.92 2.82 22.14
N ILE A 172 -10.97 1.67 21.47
CA ILE A 172 -12.26 1.08 21.04
C ILE A 172 -12.82 0.12 22.10
N GLY A 173 -12.02 -0.83 22.58
CA GLY A 173 -12.47 -1.90 23.45
C GLY A 173 -13.03 -1.43 24.80
N LEU A 174 -12.37 -0.48 25.48
CA LEU A 174 -12.83 0.00 26.79
C LEU A 174 -14.18 0.75 26.70
N PRO A 175 -14.42 1.68 25.76
CA PRO A 175 -15.74 2.27 25.59
C PRO A 175 -16.81 1.25 25.22
N VAL A 176 -16.49 0.24 24.40
CA VAL A 176 -17.42 -0.85 24.09
C VAL A 176 -17.84 -1.55 25.37
N LEU A 177 -16.88 -2.05 26.16
CA LEU A 177 -17.15 -2.76 27.42
C LEU A 177 -17.92 -1.89 28.42
N GLY A 178 -17.51 -0.64 28.62
CA GLY A 178 -18.17 0.31 29.52
C GLY A 178 -19.61 0.63 29.09
N THR A 179 -19.81 0.97 27.81
CA THR A 179 -21.15 1.25 27.25
C THR A 179 -22.07 0.06 27.44
N LEU A 180 -21.55 -1.14 27.23
CA LEU A 180 -22.30 -2.37 27.25
C LEU A 180 -22.96 -2.64 28.62
N PHE A 181 -22.29 -2.36 29.73
CA PHE A 181 -22.90 -2.47 31.07
C PHE A 181 -24.20 -1.67 31.24
N MET A 182 -24.35 -0.55 30.52
CA MET A 182 -25.56 0.28 30.51
C MET A 182 -26.50 -0.09 29.37
N LEU A 183 -25.96 -0.22 28.16
CA LEU A 183 -26.72 -0.36 26.93
C LEU A 183 -27.39 -1.73 26.84
N TRP A 184 -26.73 -2.80 27.31
CA TRP A 184 -27.25 -4.16 27.21
C TRP A 184 -28.57 -4.37 27.98
N PRO A 185 -28.67 -4.03 29.28
CA PRO A 185 -29.96 -4.05 29.98
C PRO A 185 -31.02 -3.19 29.29
N THR A 186 -30.60 -2.06 28.73
CA THR A 186 -31.49 -1.07 28.13
C THR A 186 -32.11 -1.57 26.81
N VAL A 187 -31.31 -2.18 25.92
CA VAL A 187 -31.83 -2.76 24.65
C VAL A 187 -32.67 -4.01 24.88
N LEU A 188 -32.44 -4.74 25.98
CA LEU A 188 -33.26 -5.87 26.42
C LEU A 188 -34.48 -5.45 27.26
N GLY A 189 -34.55 -4.17 27.67
CA GLY A 189 -35.58 -3.62 28.54
C GLY A 189 -35.60 -4.20 29.97
N VAL A 190 -34.49 -4.77 30.43
CA VAL A 190 -34.37 -5.35 31.79
C VAL A 190 -33.78 -4.34 32.77
N ARG A 191 -34.14 -4.49 34.05
CA ARG A 191 -33.52 -3.68 35.11
C ARG A 191 -32.08 -4.14 35.34
N MET A 192 -31.19 -3.20 35.56
CA MET A 192 -29.78 -3.48 35.83
C MET A 192 -29.61 -4.13 37.22
N ALA A 193 -28.89 -5.24 37.28
CA ALA A 193 -28.65 -5.97 38.53
C ALA A 193 -27.80 -5.16 39.53
N GLU A 194 -28.00 -5.38 40.83
CA GLU A 194 -27.32 -4.64 41.91
C GLU A 194 -25.80 -4.78 41.91
N HIS A 195 -25.29 -5.97 41.56
CA HIS A 195 -23.86 -6.25 41.51
C HIS A 195 -23.15 -5.71 40.25
N THR A 196 -23.88 -5.20 39.26
CA THR A 196 -23.34 -4.78 37.94
C THR A 196 -22.21 -3.75 38.08
N THR A 197 -22.33 -2.81 39.02
CA THR A 197 -21.38 -1.70 39.20
C THR A 197 -20.09 -2.14 39.88
N ARG A 198 -20.18 -3.11 40.80
CA ARG A 198 -19.02 -3.75 41.42
C ARG A 198 -18.24 -4.54 40.36
N LEU A 199 -18.95 -5.28 39.53
CA LEU A 199 -18.33 -6.08 38.47
C LEU A 199 -17.73 -5.21 37.37
N ALA A 200 -18.38 -4.10 37.00
CA ALA A 200 -17.82 -3.13 36.06
C ALA A 200 -16.47 -2.56 36.54
N ARG A 201 -16.27 -2.33 37.84
CA ARG A 201 -14.97 -1.93 38.38
C ARG A 201 -13.91 -3.03 38.25
N TRP A 202 -14.27 -4.27 38.57
CA TRP A 202 -13.36 -5.41 38.42
C TRP A 202 -12.95 -5.64 36.97
N VAL A 203 -13.91 -5.58 36.05
CA VAL A 203 -13.64 -5.70 34.61
C VAL A 203 -12.73 -4.57 34.14
N LEU A 204 -12.92 -3.32 34.62
CA LEU A 204 -12.03 -2.21 34.26
C LEU A 204 -10.62 -2.41 34.81
N ALA A 205 -10.50 -2.91 36.04
CA ALA A 205 -9.20 -3.21 36.63
C ALA A 205 -8.46 -4.30 35.83
N LEU A 206 -9.16 -5.37 35.43
CA LEU A 206 -8.60 -6.44 34.61
C LEU A 206 -8.24 -5.98 33.20
N THR A 207 -9.16 -5.32 32.50
CA THR A 207 -8.94 -4.88 31.11
C THR A 207 -8.02 -3.67 31.01
N GLY A 208 -8.21 -2.65 31.83
CA GLY A 208 -7.33 -1.47 31.87
C GLY A 208 -5.93 -1.81 32.39
N GLY A 209 -5.84 -2.56 33.50
CA GLY A 209 -4.55 -3.01 34.04
C GLY A 209 -3.83 -3.97 33.10
N GLY A 210 -4.54 -4.99 32.59
CA GLY A 210 -4.00 -5.94 31.63
C GLY A 210 -3.50 -5.27 30.34
N LEU A 211 -4.25 -4.30 29.81
CA LEU A 211 -3.83 -3.52 28.64
C LEU A 211 -2.56 -2.71 28.90
N LEU A 212 -2.47 -2.03 30.05
CA LEU A 212 -1.26 -1.27 30.40
C LEU A 212 -0.04 -2.20 30.53
N THR A 213 -0.20 -3.34 31.18
CA THR A 213 0.85 -4.37 31.27
C THR A 213 1.23 -4.89 29.89
N ALA A 214 0.25 -5.19 29.03
CA ALA A 214 0.49 -5.67 27.68
C ALA A 214 1.28 -4.65 26.84
N VAL A 215 0.81 -3.40 26.81
CA VAL A 215 1.42 -2.31 26.05
C VAL A 215 2.81 -1.97 26.57
N ALA A 216 3.04 -1.98 27.90
CA ALA A 216 4.37 -1.79 28.48
C ALA A 216 5.32 -2.93 28.09
N GLY A 217 4.85 -4.18 28.18
CA GLY A 217 5.61 -5.36 27.75
C GLY A 217 5.98 -5.30 26.27
N LEU A 218 4.99 -5.04 25.39
CA LEU A 218 5.19 -4.92 23.94
C LEU A 218 6.14 -3.77 23.59
N SER A 219 5.98 -2.60 24.20
CA SER A 219 6.86 -1.44 23.95
C SER A 219 8.31 -1.71 24.39
N ALA A 220 8.50 -2.53 25.42
CA ALA A 220 9.81 -2.96 25.90
C ALA A 220 10.36 -4.21 25.17
N GLY A 221 9.61 -4.80 24.23
CA GLY A 221 9.99 -6.07 23.57
C GLY A 221 9.90 -7.31 24.48
N LEU A 222 9.26 -7.19 25.64
CA LEU A 222 9.15 -8.23 26.67
C LEU A 222 7.85 -9.04 26.51
N ARG A 223 7.89 -10.04 25.63
CA ARG A 223 6.76 -10.99 25.41
C ARG A 223 6.26 -11.63 26.71
N ALA A 224 7.17 -11.98 27.63
CA ALA A 224 6.82 -12.58 28.92
C ALA A 224 5.96 -11.67 29.83
N VAL A 225 6.01 -10.34 29.62
CA VAL A 225 5.15 -9.37 30.30
C VAL A 225 3.88 -9.12 29.49
N ALA A 226 3.99 -9.11 28.16
CA ALA A 226 2.87 -8.88 27.27
C ALA A 226 1.76 -9.94 27.39
N VAL A 227 2.15 -11.22 27.40
CA VAL A 227 1.22 -12.36 27.43
C VAL A 227 0.31 -12.36 28.67
N PRO A 228 0.82 -12.24 29.90
CA PRO A 228 -0.04 -12.09 31.09
C PRO A 228 -0.96 -10.87 31.02
N GLY A 229 -0.50 -9.75 30.44
CA GLY A 229 -1.32 -8.56 30.23
C GLY A 229 -2.54 -8.82 29.34
N VAL A 230 -2.34 -9.47 28.20
CA VAL A 230 -3.42 -9.87 27.28
C VAL A 230 -4.33 -10.92 27.92
N ALA A 231 -3.78 -11.86 28.70
CA ALA A 231 -4.58 -12.84 29.45
C ALA A 231 -5.51 -12.18 30.49
N LEU A 232 -5.03 -11.15 31.20
CA LEU A 232 -5.86 -10.36 32.12
C LEU A 232 -6.97 -9.61 31.38
N TYR A 233 -6.65 -9.04 30.20
CA TYR A 233 -7.65 -8.42 29.35
C TYR A 233 -8.73 -9.43 28.92
N ALA A 234 -8.30 -10.61 28.45
CA ALA A 234 -9.19 -11.71 28.06
C ALA A 234 -10.13 -12.13 29.20
N ALA A 235 -9.61 -12.26 30.43
CA ALA A 235 -10.41 -12.59 31.61
C ALA A 235 -11.51 -11.54 31.88
N GLY A 236 -11.21 -10.25 31.70
CA GLY A 236 -12.19 -9.17 31.81
C GLY A 236 -13.27 -9.22 30.71
N VAL A 237 -12.91 -9.56 29.48
CA VAL A 237 -13.86 -9.77 28.36
C VAL A 237 -14.76 -10.98 28.65
N VAL A 238 -14.20 -12.11 29.08
CA VAL A 238 -14.94 -13.32 29.45
C VAL A 238 -15.94 -13.04 30.57
N ALA A 239 -15.52 -12.34 31.62
CA ALA A 239 -16.41 -11.95 32.72
C ALA A 239 -17.60 -11.12 32.23
N THR A 240 -17.36 -10.20 31.28
CA THR A 240 -18.42 -9.36 30.69
C THR A 240 -19.35 -10.18 29.79
N ALA A 241 -18.80 -11.01 28.90
CA ALA A 241 -19.57 -11.89 28.01
C ALA A 241 -20.45 -12.87 28.78
N TYR A 242 -19.95 -13.41 29.89
CA TYR A 242 -20.70 -14.31 30.76
C TYR A 242 -21.94 -13.64 31.38
N LEU A 243 -21.81 -12.39 31.86
CA LEU A 243 -22.98 -11.64 32.33
C LEU A 243 -24.01 -11.46 31.23
N PHE A 244 -23.55 -11.17 30.02
CA PHE A 244 -24.41 -10.88 28.89
C PHE A 244 -25.21 -12.12 28.50
N ALA A 245 -24.53 -13.26 28.42
CA ALA A 245 -25.12 -14.57 28.16
C ALA A 245 -26.09 -15.03 29.25
N ARG A 246 -25.97 -14.55 30.50
CA ARG A 246 -26.89 -14.85 31.61
C ARG A 246 -28.05 -13.87 31.79
N THR A 247 -28.02 -12.74 31.09
CA THR A 247 -29.11 -11.74 31.08
C THR A 247 -30.35 -12.08 30.20
N PRO A 248 -30.41 -13.16 29.35
CA PRO A 248 -31.57 -13.40 28.48
C PRO A 248 -32.92 -13.43 29.19
N ARG A 249 -33.95 -12.95 28.48
CA ARG A 249 -35.31 -12.75 28.99
C ARG A 249 -36.33 -13.59 28.22
N ARG A 250 -37.39 -14.03 28.90
CA ARG A 250 -38.58 -14.69 28.32
C ARG A 250 -39.50 -13.75 27.49
N ARG A 251 -39.07 -12.52 27.17
CA ARG A 251 -39.86 -11.50 26.44
C ARG A 251 -39.00 -10.86 25.34
N PRO A 252 -39.61 -10.36 24.24
CA PRO A 252 -38.87 -9.74 23.14
C PRO A 252 -38.10 -8.49 23.61
N ALA A 253 -36.89 -8.33 23.08
CA ALA A 253 -36.04 -7.18 23.35
C ALA A 253 -36.70 -5.87 22.88
N VAL A 254 -36.31 -4.74 23.48
CA VAL A 254 -36.75 -3.40 23.06
C VAL A 254 -36.19 -3.02 21.69
N SER A 255 -35.02 -3.56 21.35
CA SER A 255 -34.44 -3.56 20.01
C SER A 255 -33.73 -4.87 19.77
N ALA A 256 -34.34 -5.76 18.97
CA ALA A 256 -33.74 -7.04 18.63
C ALA A 256 -32.47 -6.85 17.80
N ALA A 257 -32.51 -5.92 16.83
CA ALA A 257 -31.37 -5.63 15.97
C ALA A 257 -30.14 -5.18 16.77
N ALA A 258 -30.30 -4.23 17.69
CA ALA A 258 -29.20 -3.73 18.52
C ALA A 258 -28.65 -4.83 19.44
N ALA A 259 -29.53 -5.63 20.07
CA ALA A 259 -29.10 -6.72 20.95
C ALA A 259 -28.26 -7.76 20.21
N TRP A 260 -28.69 -8.21 19.03
CA TRP A 260 -27.95 -9.21 18.25
C TRP A 260 -26.63 -8.68 17.69
N LEU A 261 -26.59 -7.44 17.19
CA LEU A 261 -25.35 -6.82 16.70
C LEU A 261 -24.32 -6.61 17.80
N LEU A 262 -24.75 -6.14 18.97
CA LEU A 262 -23.87 -5.95 20.13
C LEU A 262 -23.39 -7.30 20.71
N GLY A 263 -24.25 -8.32 20.70
CA GLY A 263 -23.89 -9.68 21.10
C GLY A 263 -22.87 -10.32 20.17
N ALA A 264 -23.08 -10.21 18.85
CA ALA A 264 -22.12 -10.69 17.85
C ALA A 264 -20.76 -9.97 17.98
N ALA A 265 -20.78 -8.64 18.19
CA ALA A 265 -19.55 -7.88 18.37
C ALA A 265 -18.76 -8.31 19.62
N MET A 266 -19.46 -8.63 20.72
CA MET A 266 -18.81 -9.19 21.90
C MET A 266 -18.18 -10.55 21.63
N GLY A 267 -18.85 -11.39 20.83
CA GLY A 267 -18.30 -12.66 20.36
C GLY A 267 -17.00 -12.47 19.59
N TRP A 268 -16.98 -11.55 18.62
CA TRP A 268 -15.79 -11.25 17.84
C TRP A 268 -14.66 -10.58 18.64
N LEU A 269 -14.98 -9.75 19.64
CA LEU A 269 -13.98 -9.25 20.59
C LEU A 269 -13.33 -10.39 21.38
N LEU A 270 -14.14 -11.34 21.88
CA LEU A 270 -13.62 -12.51 22.61
C LEU A 270 -12.73 -13.36 21.71
N VAL A 271 -13.18 -13.69 20.49
CA VAL A 271 -12.38 -14.43 19.50
C VAL A 271 -11.08 -13.71 19.22
N GLY A 272 -11.13 -12.40 18.96
CA GLY A 272 -9.96 -11.59 18.68
C GLY A 272 -8.92 -11.62 19.78
N VAL A 273 -9.33 -11.39 21.03
CA VAL A 273 -8.43 -11.37 22.18
C VAL A 273 -7.87 -12.77 22.48
N VAL A 274 -8.64 -13.84 22.25
CA VAL A 274 -8.15 -15.21 22.41
C VAL A 274 -7.12 -15.55 21.33
N VAL A 275 -7.38 -15.20 20.07
CA VAL A 275 -6.42 -15.40 18.97
C VAL A 275 -5.15 -14.62 19.24
N ASP A 276 -5.26 -13.35 19.62
CA ASP A 276 -4.13 -12.50 20.00
C ASP A 276 -3.29 -13.10 21.14
N LEU A 277 -3.96 -13.58 22.20
CA LEU A 277 -3.30 -14.27 23.30
C LEU A 277 -2.53 -15.50 22.80
N VAL A 278 -3.11 -16.30 21.90
CA VAL A 278 -2.46 -17.47 21.32
C VAL A 278 -1.25 -17.07 20.48
N LEU A 279 -1.40 -16.12 19.56
CA LEU A 279 -0.32 -15.61 18.71
C LEU A 279 0.86 -15.13 19.56
N LEU A 280 0.61 -14.27 20.54
CA LEU A 280 1.63 -13.78 21.46
C LEU A 280 2.19 -14.87 22.38
N SER A 281 1.44 -15.94 22.65
CA SER A 281 1.88 -17.03 23.52
C SER A 281 2.75 -18.05 22.79
N VAL A 282 2.69 -18.15 21.47
CA VAL A 282 3.44 -19.16 20.70
C VAL A 282 4.48 -18.55 19.76
N GLN A 283 4.28 -17.34 19.25
CA GLN A 283 5.14 -16.73 18.22
C GLN A 283 6.08 -15.64 18.78
N PRO A 284 7.25 -15.44 18.17
CA PRO A 284 8.05 -14.22 18.36
C PRO A 284 7.25 -12.96 18.00
N LEU A 285 7.62 -11.81 18.57
CA LEU A 285 6.90 -10.54 18.36
C LEU A 285 6.84 -10.09 16.89
N ALA A 286 7.81 -10.49 16.06
CA ALA A 286 7.84 -10.15 14.64
C ALA A 286 6.77 -10.91 13.84
N GLU A 287 6.63 -12.22 14.06
CA GLU A 287 5.61 -13.06 13.43
C GLU A 287 4.21 -12.71 13.97
N ALA A 288 4.08 -12.57 15.29
CA ALA A 288 2.82 -12.17 15.93
C ALA A 288 2.30 -10.82 15.42
N ARG A 289 3.19 -9.89 15.04
CA ARG A 289 2.84 -8.60 14.44
C ARG A 289 2.18 -8.76 13.07
N ASP A 290 2.68 -9.66 12.25
CA ASP A 290 2.20 -9.84 10.88
C ASP A 290 0.85 -10.60 10.89
N ASP A 291 0.76 -11.65 11.71
CA ASP A 291 -0.47 -12.43 11.89
C ASP A 291 -1.57 -11.63 12.59
N PHE A 292 -1.25 -10.84 13.62
CA PHE A 292 -2.22 -9.91 14.22
C PHE A 292 -2.67 -8.85 13.20
N GLY A 293 -1.78 -8.42 12.29
CA GLY A 293 -2.13 -7.53 11.19
C GLY A 293 -3.23 -8.08 10.28
N ALA A 294 -3.27 -9.40 10.08
CA ALA A 294 -4.34 -10.10 9.36
C ALA A 294 -5.66 -10.16 10.16
N LEU A 295 -5.60 -10.17 11.50
CA LEU A 295 -6.77 -10.15 12.38
C LEU A 295 -7.45 -8.76 12.44
N VAL A 296 -6.74 -7.68 12.17
CA VAL A 296 -7.29 -6.31 12.27
C VAL A 296 -8.56 -6.12 11.44
N PRO A 297 -8.62 -6.42 10.12
CA PRO A 297 -9.86 -6.31 9.33
C PRO A 297 -11.05 -7.09 9.90
N VAL A 298 -10.80 -8.28 10.45
CA VAL A 298 -11.82 -9.11 11.12
C VAL A 298 -12.42 -8.36 12.30
N LEU A 299 -11.60 -7.71 13.13
CA LEU A 299 -12.06 -6.91 14.27
C LEU A 299 -12.68 -5.57 13.85
N LEU A 300 -12.26 -4.98 12.74
CA LEU A 300 -12.92 -3.78 12.22
C LEU A 300 -14.37 -4.05 11.86
N VAL A 301 -14.63 -5.15 11.14
CA VAL A 301 -15.99 -5.49 10.72
C VAL A 301 -16.76 -6.18 11.86
N GLY A 302 -16.16 -7.20 12.46
CA GLY A 302 -16.76 -8.05 13.48
C GLY A 302 -16.97 -7.37 14.81
N LEU A 303 -16.14 -6.40 15.20
CA LEU A 303 -16.32 -5.64 16.44
C LEU A 303 -16.78 -4.20 16.17
N VAL A 304 -15.96 -3.39 15.49
CA VAL A 304 -16.18 -1.94 15.45
C VAL A 304 -17.43 -1.58 14.65
N ALA A 305 -17.57 -2.10 13.43
CA ALA A 305 -18.73 -1.82 12.57
C ALA A 305 -20.02 -2.36 13.18
N GLN A 306 -20.01 -3.59 13.72
CA GLN A 306 -21.16 -4.16 14.41
C GLN A 306 -21.61 -3.34 15.62
N VAL A 307 -20.67 -2.88 16.47
CA VAL A 307 -21.00 -2.00 17.59
C VAL A 307 -21.61 -0.70 17.09
N LEU A 308 -20.99 -0.04 16.10
CA LEU A 308 -21.50 1.24 15.60
C LEU A 308 -22.91 1.11 15.03
N ILE A 309 -23.16 0.10 14.21
CA ILE A 309 -24.50 -0.19 13.66
C ILE A 309 -25.48 -0.47 14.81
N GLY A 310 -25.16 -1.40 15.70
CA GLY A 310 -26.04 -1.80 16.80
C GLY A 310 -26.36 -0.66 17.77
N ALA A 311 -25.34 0.09 18.19
CA ALA A 311 -25.49 1.22 19.09
C ALA A 311 -26.29 2.34 18.45
N LEU A 312 -26.01 2.71 17.19
CA LEU A 312 -26.74 3.77 16.49
C LEU A 312 -28.19 3.38 16.17
N THR A 313 -28.49 2.10 15.90
CA THR A 313 -29.88 1.61 15.77
C THR A 313 -30.71 1.95 17.01
N TYR A 314 -30.11 1.91 18.20
CA TYR A 314 -30.81 2.20 19.45
C TYR A 314 -30.73 3.67 19.88
N LEU A 315 -29.54 4.26 19.82
CA LEU A 315 -29.24 5.57 20.40
C LEU A 315 -29.62 6.74 19.48
N LEU A 316 -29.52 6.58 18.16
CA LEU A 316 -29.84 7.65 17.21
C LEU A 316 -31.32 8.12 17.35
N PRO A 317 -32.32 7.22 17.46
CA PRO A 317 -33.69 7.62 17.76
C PRO A 317 -33.85 8.38 19.09
N ILE A 318 -33.07 8.04 20.13
CA ILE A 318 -33.16 8.67 21.44
C ILE A 318 -32.80 10.16 21.37
N VAL A 319 -31.80 10.51 20.58
CA VAL A 319 -31.34 11.90 20.44
C VAL A 319 -32.20 12.70 19.46
N LEU A 320 -32.80 12.05 18.46
CA LEU A 320 -33.54 12.74 17.41
C LEU A 320 -35.03 12.95 17.70
N ALA A 321 -35.64 12.10 18.53
CA ALA A 321 -37.08 12.13 18.74
C ALA A 321 -37.47 12.83 20.04
N SER A 322 -38.58 13.57 19.99
CA SER A 322 -39.11 14.34 21.11
C SER A 322 -39.98 13.50 22.05
N GLY A 323 -40.37 12.28 21.65
CA GLY A 323 -41.25 11.43 22.46
C GLY A 323 -41.15 9.92 22.20
N PRO A 324 -41.74 9.06 23.07
CA PRO A 324 -41.61 7.61 22.99
C PRO A 324 -42.15 6.99 21.70
N LYS A 325 -43.29 7.48 21.19
CA LYS A 325 -43.91 6.98 19.94
C LYS A 325 -43.03 7.28 18.73
N GLU A 326 -42.49 8.49 18.66
CA GLU A 326 -41.56 8.89 17.60
C GLU A 326 -40.24 8.11 17.68
N ARG A 327 -39.69 7.89 18.89
CA ARG A 327 -38.52 7.02 19.11
C ARG A 327 -38.75 5.61 18.55
N ALA A 328 -39.90 5.01 18.82
CA ALA A 328 -40.25 3.69 18.30
C ALA A 328 -40.37 3.68 16.77
N SER A 329 -40.96 4.72 16.18
CA SER A 329 -41.09 4.89 14.72
C SER A 329 -39.73 5.03 14.03
N LEU A 330 -38.84 5.89 14.53
CA LEU A 330 -37.49 6.06 13.97
C LEU A 330 -36.66 4.78 14.12
N ARG A 331 -36.79 4.07 15.24
CA ARG A 331 -36.14 2.77 15.44
C ARG A 331 -36.63 1.72 14.44
N ALA A 332 -37.94 1.64 14.20
CA ALA A 332 -38.50 0.69 13.23
C ALA A 332 -37.94 0.88 11.81
N VAL A 333 -37.60 2.12 11.43
CA VAL A 333 -36.91 2.39 10.16
C VAL A 333 -35.50 1.81 10.16
N LEU A 334 -34.73 2.00 11.23
CA LEU A 334 -33.36 1.47 11.35
C LEU A 334 -33.33 -0.06 11.46
N GLU A 335 -34.36 -0.67 12.04
CA GLU A 335 -34.48 -2.13 12.16
C GLU A 335 -34.98 -2.80 10.88
N ARG A 336 -35.42 -2.06 9.86
CA ARG A 336 -35.87 -2.67 8.60
C ARG A 336 -34.76 -3.52 7.98
N GLY A 337 -35.00 -4.82 7.79
CA GLY A 337 -34.03 -5.74 7.19
C GLY A 337 -32.80 -6.02 8.06
N TRP A 338 -32.92 -5.95 9.40
CA TRP A 338 -31.78 -6.15 10.29
C TRP A 338 -31.20 -7.58 10.25
N VAL A 339 -32.04 -8.61 10.07
CA VAL A 339 -31.60 -10.02 10.00
C VAL A 339 -30.67 -10.26 8.80
N PRO A 340 -31.06 -9.97 7.54
CA PRO A 340 -30.17 -10.18 6.40
C PRO A 340 -28.89 -9.35 6.51
N ARG A 341 -28.96 -8.11 7.03
CA ARG A 341 -27.74 -7.32 7.29
C ARG A 341 -26.81 -7.99 8.30
N LEU A 342 -27.34 -8.51 9.40
CA LEU A 342 -26.54 -9.20 10.41
C LEU A 342 -25.87 -10.46 9.83
N VAL A 343 -26.62 -11.24 9.03
CA VAL A 343 -26.11 -12.44 8.36
C VAL A 343 -25.00 -12.07 7.37
N VAL A 344 -25.24 -11.11 6.48
CA VAL A 344 -24.27 -10.65 5.48
C VAL A 344 -23.01 -10.12 6.16
N LEU A 345 -23.15 -9.34 7.23
CA LEU A 345 -22.02 -8.79 7.96
C LEU A 345 -21.17 -9.89 8.61
N ASN A 346 -21.78 -10.87 9.29
CA ASN A 346 -21.03 -11.97 9.90
C ASN A 346 -20.46 -12.96 8.87
N LEU A 347 -21.14 -13.18 7.75
CA LEU A 347 -20.58 -13.95 6.64
C LEU A 347 -19.33 -13.26 6.08
N GLY A 348 -19.40 -11.92 5.92
CA GLY A 348 -18.23 -11.13 5.53
C GLY A 348 -17.07 -11.29 6.50
N VAL A 349 -17.33 -11.21 7.81
CA VAL A 349 -16.29 -11.42 8.85
C VAL A 349 -15.72 -12.84 8.79
N ALA A 350 -16.56 -13.86 8.60
CA ALA A 350 -16.11 -15.25 8.51
C ALA A 350 -15.18 -15.48 7.30
N LEU A 351 -15.52 -14.90 6.14
CA LEU A 351 -14.68 -14.97 4.95
C LEU A 351 -13.33 -14.24 5.14
N LEU A 352 -13.32 -13.15 5.91
CA LEU A 352 -12.08 -12.43 6.26
C LEU A 352 -11.24 -13.17 7.30
N ALA A 353 -11.86 -13.98 8.16
CA ALA A 353 -11.19 -14.67 9.26
C ALA A 353 -10.59 -16.03 8.86
N LEU A 354 -11.10 -16.65 7.80
CA LEU A 354 -10.65 -17.95 7.34
C LEU A 354 -9.47 -17.79 6.36
N PRO A 355 -8.46 -18.68 6.39
CA PRO A 355 -7.34 -18.67 5.46
C PRO A 355 -7.76 -19.21 4.09
N LEU A 356 -8.62 -18.46 3.39
CA LEU A 356 -9.16 -18.80 2.08
C LEU A 356 -8.40 -18.04 0.97
N PRO A 357 -8.42 -18.53 -0.28
CA PRO A 357 -7.83 -17.84 -1.43
C PRO A 357 -8.39 -16.42 -1.62
N ASP A 358 -7.61 -15.53 -2.23
CA ASP A 358 -7.85 -14.08 -2.31
C ASP A 358 -9.28 -13.64 -2.73
N PRO A 359 -9.99 -14.31 -3.67
CA PRO A 359 -11.36 -13.94 -4.00
C PRO A 359 -12.33 -13.97 -2.79
N ALA A 360 -12.09 -14.85 -1.81
CA ALA A 360 -12.91 -14.96 -0.61
C ALA A 360 -12.73 -13.74 0.31
N GLY A 361 -11.50 -13.25 0.47
CA GLY A 361 -11.21 -12.05 1.24
C GLY A 361 -11.83 -10.80 0.62
N THR A 362 -11.76 -10.66 -0.71
CA THR A 362 -12.43 -9.59 -1.44
C THR A 362 -13.95 -9.67 -1.27
N ALA A 363 -14.55 -10.86 -1.44
CA ALA A 363 -15.97 -11.08 -1.20
C ALA A 363 -16.37 -10.71 0.24
N GLY A 364 -15.55 -11.06 1.23
CA GLY A 364 -15.76 -10.70 2.64
C GLY A 364 -15.84 -9.19 2.86
N THR A 365 -14.89 -8.43 2.29
CA THR A 365 -14.88 -6.96 2.34
C THR A 365 -16.09 -6.35 1.63
N VAL A 366 -16.49 -6.88 0.47
CA VAL A 366 -17.66 -6.41 -0.28
C VAL A 366 -18.95 -6.63 0.52
N LEU A 367 -19.14 -7.82 1.10
CA LEU A 367 -20.32 -8.12 1.94
C LEU A 367 -20.41 -7.18 3.14
N ALA A 368 -19.29 -6.94 3.83
CA ALA A 368 -19.21 -5.98 4.92
C ALA A 368 -19.58 -4.56 4.46
N GLY A 369 -19.05 -4.14 3.30
CA GLY A 369 -19.35 -2.85 2.69
C GLY A 369 -20.83 -2.67 2.34
N VAL A 370 -21.46 -3.69 1.75
CA VAL A 370 -22.89 -3.69 1.41
C VAL A 370 -23.76 -3.56 2.67
N ALA A 371 -23.45 -4.31 3.74
CA ALA A 371 -24.18 -4.22 4.99
C ALA A 371 -24.05 -2.84 5.65
N GLY A 372 -22.83 -2.26 5.62
CA GLY A 372 -22.55 -0.91 6.11
C GLY A 372 -23.30 0.17 5.32
N ALA A 373 -23.22 0.13 3.98
CA ALA A 373 -23.91 1.07 3.10
C ALA A 373 -25.44 1.02 3.28
N ALA A 374 -26.01 -0.18 3.41
CA ALA A 374 -27.42 -0.37 3.68
C ALA A 374 -27.85 0.28 5.01
N PHE A 375 -27.04 0.19 6.06
CA PHE A 375 -27.31 0.88 7.32
C PHE A 375 -27.18 2.40 7.20
N LEU A 376 -26.13 2.90 6.54
CA LEU A 376 -25.92 4.33 6.33
C LEU A 376 -27.10 4.97 5.58
N ALA A 377 -27.66 4.29 4.59
CA ALA A 377 -28.86 4.75 3.87
C ALA A 377 -30.07 4.91 4.80
N LEU A 378 -30.28 3.97 5.74
CA LEU A 378 -31.36 4.07 6.73
C LEU A 378 -31.10 5.17 7.77
N ALA A 379 -29.86 5.31 8.24
CA ALA A 379 -29.46 6.38 9.15
C ALA A 379 -29.68 7.76 8.51
N ALA A 380 -29.28 7.93 7.24
CA ALA A 380 -29.53 9.14 6.46
C ALA A 380 -31.03 9.43 6.35
N ARG A 381 -31.85 8.42 6.03
CA ARG A 381 -33.31 8.55 5.95
C ARG A 381 -33.92 9.03 7.27
N VAL A 382 -33.46 8.50 8.41
CA VAL A 382 -33.91 8.93 9.74
C VAL A 382 -33.50 10.36 10.05
N MET A 383 -32.26 10.76 9.74
CA MET A 383 -31.77 12.13 9.94
C MET A 383 -32.51 13.14 9.06
N ILE A 384 -32.83 12.80 7.80
CA ILE A 384 -33.60 13.67 6.90
C ILE A 384 -35.04 13.84 7.41
N ARG A 385 -35.66 12.76 7.89
CA ARG A 385 -37.04 12.77 8.42
C ARG A 385 -37.17 13.65 9.67
N SER A 386 -36.23 13.54 10.62
CA SER A 386 -36.23 14.37 11.82
C SER A 386 -35.90 15.84 11.51
N GLY A 387 -35.02 16.11 10.53
CA GLY A 387 -34.73 17.46 10.07
C GLY A 387 -35.96 18.17 9.49
N ARG A 388 -36.81 17.49 8.71
CA ARG A 388 -38.03 18.07 8.12
C ARG A 388 -39.12 18.42 9.14
N GLY A 389 -39.25 17.64 10.22
CA GLY A 389 -40.23 17.93 11.30
C GLY A 389 -39.95 19.24 12.05
N LEU A 390 -38.66 19.56 12.25
CA LEU A 390 -38.21 20.83 12.83
C LEU A 390 -38.54 22.05 11.96
N PHE A 391 -38.50 21.91 10.63
CA PHE A 391 -38.86 23.00 9.70
C PHE A 391 -40.38 23.24 9.59
N GLN A 392 -41.21 22.22 9.80
CA GLN A 392 -42.68 22.37 9.84
C GLN A 392 -43.19 22.99 11.14
N GLY A 393 -42.59 22.67 12.29
CA GLY A 393 -42.98 23.25 13.59
C GLY A 393 -42.75 24.77 13.69
N VAL A 394 -41.77 25.31 12.96
CA VAL A 394 -41.47 26.75 12.91
C VAL A 394 -42.48 27.53 12.06
N ARG A 395 -43.25 26.88 11.18
CA ARG A 395 -44.31 27.55 10.39
C ARG A 395 -45.63 27.75 11.15
N HIS A 396 -45.81 27.13 12.32
CA HIS A 396 -47.05 27.22 13.12
C HIS A 396 -46.89 27.85 14.51
N GLY A 397 -45.69 28.30 14.90
CA GLY A 397 -45.47 29.03 16.15
C GLY A 397 -45.09 30.48 15.89
N GLY A 398 -46.06 31.40 16.05
CA GLY A 398 -45.82 32.84 16.00
C GLY A 398 -45.03 33.35 17.21
N ASP A 399 -44.25 34.41 16.92
CA ASP A 399 -43.67 35.43 17.80
C ASP A 399 -42.42 35.18 18.68
N LYS A 400 -41.42 36.01 18.32
CA LYS A 400 -40.36 36.69 19.09
C LYS A 400 -39.27 35.85 19.79
N ALA A 401 -38.15 35.70 19.10
CA ALA A 401 -36.82 36.10 19.59
C ALA A 401 -35.80 36.07 18.45
N GLY A 402 -35.16 37.23 18.19
CA GLY A 402 -34.14 37.37 17.15
C GLY A 402 -32.87 36.58 17.50
N VAL A 403 -32.53 35.60 16.67
CA VAL A 403 -31.18 35.02 16.62
C VAL A 403 -30.76 34.93 15.16
N SER A 404 -29.63 35.57 14.85
CA SER A 404 -29.04 35.71 13.52
C SER A 404 -28.89 34.35 12.82
N ARG A 405 -29.55 34.22 11.65
CA ARG A 405 -29.31 33.16 10.68
C ARG A 405 -27.95 33.40 10.01
N ARG A 406 -26.96 32.55 10.28
CA ARG A 406 -25.83 32.31 9.37
C ARG A 406 -25.67 30.80 9.14
N PRO A 407 -25.61 30.33 7.89
CA PRO A 407 -25.56 28.90 7.58
C PRO A 407 -24.12 28.39 7.73
N VAL A 408 -23.69 28.11 8.96
CA VAL A 408 -22.37 27.49 9.25
C VAL A 408 -22.44 25.95 9.19
N VAL A 409 -23.50 25.39 8.61
CA VAL A 409 -23.75 23.93 8.57
C VAL A 409 -23.19 23.27 7.31
N TRP A 410 -22.82 24.05 6.29
CA TRP A 410 -22.22 23.52 5.06
C TRP A 410 -20.68 23.60 5.04
N GLY A 411 -20.06 24.49 5.83
CA GLY A 411 -18.61 24.71 5.79
C GLY A 411 -17.74 23.55 6.30
N THR A 412 -18.23 22.73 7.24
CA THR A 412 -17.44 21.62 7.80
C THR A 412 -17.64 20.30 7.05
N ALA A 413 -18.81 20.09 6.44
CA ALA A 413 -19.04 18.97 5.52
C ALA A 413 -18.42 19.25 4.14
N ALA A 414 -18.49 20.50 3.65
CA ALA A 414 -17.75 20.94 2.48
C ALA A 414 -16.24 20.97 2.75
N GLY A 415 -15.80 21.30 3.96
CA GLY A 415 -14.37 21.24 4.33
C GLY A 415 -13.77 19.84 4.18
N ALA A 416 -14.48 18.79 4.60
CA ALA A 416 -14.02 17.41 4.41
C ALA A 416 -14.02 16.98 2.92
N VAL A 417 -15.02 17.40 2.14
CA VAL A 417 -15.11 17.11 0.69
C VAL A 417 -14.11 17.93 -0.14
N VAL A 418 -13.85 19.18 0.24
CA VAL A 418 -12.85 20.07 -0.37
C VAL A 418 -11.45 19.67 0.04
N THR A 419 -11.24 19.10 1.24
CA THR A 419 -9.94 18.50 1.61
C THR A 419 -9.70 17.20 0.84
N VAL A 420 -10.74 16.41 0.55
CA VAL A 420 -10.63 15.22 -0.32
C VAL A 420 -10.36 15.62 -1.77
N LEU A 421 -11.01 16.67 -2.28
CA LEU A 421 -10.69 17.27 -3.59
C LEU A 421 -9.28 17.90 -3.59
N ALA A 422 -8.83 18.51 -2.50
CA ALA A 422 -7.49 19.07 -2.39
C ALA A 422 -6.42 17.99 -2.23
N VAL A 423 -6.72 16.82 -1.65
CA VAL A 423 -5.79 15.67 -1.60
C VAL A 423 -5.78 14.92 -2.94
N LEU A 424 -6.92 14.85 -3.63
CA LEU A 424 -7.00 14.33 -5.01
C LEU A 424 -6.34 15.29 -6.03
N VAL A 425 -6.35 16.60 -5.79
CA VAL A 425 -5.71 17.64 -6.63
C VAL A 425 -4.26 17.94 -6.19
N ALA A 426 -3.87 17.71 -4.94
CA ALA A 426 -2.45 17.80 -4.52
C ALA A 426 -1.64 16.55 -4.92
N ASN A 427 -2.31 15.51 -5.43
CA ASN A 427 -1.68 14.45 -6.21
C ASN A 427 -1.35 14.89 -7.66
N SER A 428 -1.60 16.16 -8.01
CA SER A 428 -1.06 16.82 -9.20
C SER A 428 -0.12 17.97 -8.80
N GLY A 429 1.15 17.62 -8.60
CA GLY A 429 2.30 18.53 -8.80
C GLY A 429 2.74 19.43 -7.65
N GLY A 430 4.04 19.36 -7.31
CA GLY A 430 4.80 20.49 -6.76
C GLY A 430 5.53 20.22 -5.44
N GLY A 431 6.77 19.73 -5.52
CA GLY A 431 7.70 19.71 -4.39
C GLY A 431 8.48 21.03 -4.28
N THR A 432 8.58 21.59 -3.08
CA THR A 432 9.55 22.65 -2.75
C THR A 432 10.42 22.20 -1.58
N GLY A 433 11.73 22.17 -1.85
CA GLY A 433 12.75 21.75 -0.90
C GLY A 433 13.19 22.85 0.06
N GLY A 434 13.85 22.43 1.14
CA GLY A 434 14.54 23.29 2.08
C GLY A 434 15.39 22.46 3.04
N GLY A 435 16.68 22.32 2.74
CA GLY A 435 17.65 21.62 3.56
C GLY A 435 18.24 22.48 4.68
N THR A 436 18.92 21.83 5.62
CA THR A 436 20.06 22.40 6.37
C THR A 436 20.94 21.26 6.89
N SER A 437 22.21 21.25 6.47
CA SER A 437 23.30 20.44 7.02
C SER A 437 24.16 21.32 7.94
N ALA A 438 24.67 20.73 9.03
CA ALA A 438 25.69 21.34 9.88
C ALA A 438 26.98 20.52 9.79
N SER A 439 28.07 21.21 9.47
CA SER A 439 29.44 20.72 9.24
C SER A 439 30.28 20.71 10.52
N GLY A 440 31.18 19.71 10.65
CA GLY A 440 32.29 19.72 11.60
C GLY A 440 33.57 19.22 10.92
N THR A 441 34.61 20.06 10.94
CA THR A 441 35.90 19.92 10.22
C THR A 441 37.04 19.36 11.08
N GLY A 442 37.95 18.59 10.47
CA GLY A 442 39.30 18.30 11.01
C GLY A 442 40.18 17.54 10.00
N GLY A 443 41.35 18.12 9.65
CA GLY A 443 42.24 17.74 8.55
C GLY A 443 43.30 16.64 8.81
N PRO A 444 44.24 16.38 7.86
CA PRO A 444 44.85 15.06 7.60
C PRO A 444 46.34 14.90 7.99
N GLY A 445 46.78 13.66 8.25
CA GLY A 445 48.21 13.28 8.31
C GLY A 445 48.53 11.81 8.73
N ALA A 446 49.21 11.08 7.82
CA ALA A 446 50.04 9.87 7.97
C ALA A 446 49.43 8.49 8.31
N GLY A 447 49.55 7.55 7.34
CA GLY A 447 49.93 6.12 7.49
C GLY A 447 49.45 5.28 8.68
N THR A 448 48.33 5.61 9.30
CA THR A 448 47.88 4.95 10.52
C THR A 448 47.10 3.70 10.16
N THR A 449 47.44 2.54 10.74
CA THR A 449 46.54 1.37 10.64
C THR A 449 45.42 1.53 11.65
N ARG A 450 44.18 1.66 11.18
CA ARG A 450 43.00 1.83 12.04
C ARG A 450 42.19 0.54 12.03
N THR A 451 41.99 -0.05 13.20
CA THR A 451 41.05 -1.17 13.36
C THR A 451 39.74 -0.66 13.95
N VAL A 452 38.63 -0.91 13.28
CA VAL A 452 37.28 -0.55 13.72
C VAL A 452 36.52 -1.81 14.10
N ALA A 453 35.92 -1.82 15.29
CA ALA A 453 34.99 -2.87 15.66
C ALA A 453 33.65 -2.64 14.95
N VAL A 454 33.17 -3.65 14.23
CA VAL A 454 31.90 -3.63 13.51
C VAL A 454 31.00 -4.74 14.05
N THR A 455 29.81 -4.38 14.50
CA THR A 455 28.82 -5.32 15.04
C THR A 455 27.69 -5.49 14.04
N LEU A 456 27.42 -6.74 13.67
CA LEU A 456 26.23 -7.16 12.92
C LEU A 456 25.20 -7.60 13.95
N ALA A 457 24.12 -6.83 14.04
CA ALA A 457 23.00 -7.14 14.88
C ALA A 457 21.78 -6.56 14.20
N ASP A 458 20.58 -6.96 14.61
CA ASP A 458 19.53 -5.95 14.68
C ASP A 458 19.07 -5.43 13.29
N MET A 459 19.32 -6.20 12.23
CA MET A 459 19.18 -5.78 10.82
C MET A 459 19.91 -4.46 10.51
N ARG A 460 21.03 -4.19 11.20
CA ARG A 460 21.91 -3.04 10.97
C ARG A 460 23.39 -3.39 11.14
N ILE A 461 24.23 -2.58 10.53
CA ILE A 461 25.68 -2.62 10.76
C ILE A 461 26.04 -1.44 11.67
N ARG A 462 26.79 -1.70 12.75
CA ARG A 462 27.20 -0.67 13.71
C ARG A 462 28.73 -0.63 13.86
N PRO A 463 29.38 0.54 13.71
CA PRO A 463 28.80 1.82 13.29
C PRO A 463 28.33 1.77 11.83
N GLY A 464 27.21 2.45 11.53
CA GLY A 464 26.66 2.55 10.17
C GLY A 464 27.41 3.54 9.28
N ARG A 465 28.38 4.26 9.83
CA ARG A 465 29.30 5.12 9.09
C ARG A 465 30.60 5.30 9.86
N ILE A 466 31.73 5.27 9.16
CA ILE A 466 33.04 5.59 9.70
C ILE A 466 33.76 6.57 8.78
N GLU A 467 34.52 7.48 9.38
CA GLU A 467 35.37 8.41 8.65
C GLU A 467 36.84 8.06 8.89
N VAL A 468 37.60 7.98 7.81
CA VAL A 468 39.03 7.63 7.80
C VAL A 468 39.78 8.56 6.86
N ALA A 469 41.00 8.99 7.20
CA ALA A 469 41.77 9.86 6.32
C ALA A 469 42.26 9.08 5.09
N ALA A 470 42.40 9.75 3.94
CA ALA A 470 42.91 9.12 2.72
C ALA A 470 44.30 8.50 2.95
N GLY A 471 44.48 7.26 2.51
CA GLY A 471 45.73 6.49 2.68
C GLY A 471 45.86 5.77 4.04
N THR A 472 44.81 5.77 4.87
CA THR A 472 44.76 4.97 6.12
C THR A 472 44.66 3.48 5.78
N THR A 473 45.44 2.62 6.44
CA THR A 473 45.24 1.16 6.34
C THR A 473 44.09 0.75 7.26
N LEU A 474 42.97 0.24 6.73
CA LEU A 474 41.76 -0.03 7.52
C LEU A 474 41.52 -1.52 7.73
N ARG A 475 41.27 -1.92 8.99
CA ARG A 475 40.77 -3.25 9.34
C ARG A 475 39.43 -3.16 10.04
N LEU A 476 38.49 -4.03 9.68
CA LEU A 476 37.19 -4.14 10.33
C LEU A 476 37.14 -5.44 11.12
N LYS A 477 37.06 -5.38 12.45
CA LYS A 477 36.79 -6.56 13.29
C LYS A 477 35.28 -6.73 13.38
N VAL A 478 34.74 -7.60 12.53
CA VAL A 478 33.31 -7.85 12.38
C VAL A 478 32.88 -8.95 13.34
N THR A 479 31.88 -8.68 14.18
CA THR A 479 31.28 -9.64 15.11
C THR A 479 29.79 -9.72 14.85
N ASN A 480 29.27 -10.92 14.62
CA ASN A 480 27.83 -11.12 14.58
C ASN A 480 27.30 -11.37 16.00
N THR A 481 26.44 -10.51 16.51
CA THR A 481 25.76 -10.70 17.80
C THR A 481 24.29 -11.07 17.67
N ASP A 482 23.77 -11.11 16.44
CA ASP A 482 22.41 -11.53 16.13
C ASP A 482 22.26 -13.05 16.21
N SER A 483 21.02 -13.49 16.43
CA SER A 483 20.61 -14.90 16.29
C SER A 483 20.61 -15.37 14.84
N GLN A 484 20.37 -14.47 13.89
CA GLN A 484 20.47 -14.74 12.46
C GLN A 484 21.92 -14.65 11.99
N ARG A 485 22.32 -15.46 11.00
CA ARG A 485 23.67 -15.36 10.41
C ARG A 485 23.77 -14.08 9.58
N HIS A 486 24.94 -13.47 9.53
CA HIS A 486 25.21 -12.27 8.73
C HIS A 486 26.66 -12.26 8.25
N ASP A 487 26.95 -11.55 7.18
CA ASP A 487 28.31 -11.18 6.76
C ASP A 487 28.41 -9.66 6.61
N LEU A 488 29.63 -9.24 6.30
CA LEU A 488 29.95 -7.90 5.85
C LEU A 488 30.79 -7.99 4.58
N LYS A 489 30.22 -7.55 3.47
CA LYS A 489 30.89 -7.35 2.18
C LYS A 489 31.18 -5.87 1.99
N VAL A 490 32.41 -5.53 1.62
CA VAL A 490 32.79 -4.16 1.26
C VAL A 490 32.75 -4.00 -0.26
N GLU A 491 32.25 -2.85 -0.72
CA GLU A 491 32.23 -2.43 -2.12
C GLU A 491 33.62 -2.58 -2.76
N ASP A 492 33.67 -3.31 -3.88
CA ASP A 492 34.90 -3.66 -4.62
C ASP A 492 36.04 -4.19 -3.73
N GLY A 493 35.67 -4.86 -2.63
CA GLY A 493 36.59 -5.26 -1.57
C GLY A 493 36.33 -6.68 -1.03
N PRO A 494 37.05 -7.05 0.04
CA PRO A 494 36.92 -8.36 0.68
C PRO A 494 35.57 -8.51 1.40
N ALA A 495 35.21 -9.75 1.76
CA ALA A 495 34.01 -10.08 2.53
C ALA A 495 34.35 -10.99 3.71
N THR A 496 33.57 -10.93 4.78
CA THR A 496 33.60 -11.97 5.81
C THR A 496 32.85 -13.22 5.34
N PRO A 497 33.17 -14.43 5.83
CA PRO A 497 32.26 -15.57 5.70
C PRO A 497 30.96 -15.31 6.49
N MET A 498 29.94 -16.14 6.27
CA MET A 498 28.70 -16.12 7.08
C MET A 498 28.98 -16.39 8.55
N LEU A 499 28.90 -15.36 9.37
CA LEU A 499 29.19 -15.43 10.81
C LEU A 499 27.96 -15.95 11.56
N ALA A 500 28.15 -16.97 12.39
CA ALA A 500 27.13 -17.39 13.36
C ALA A 500 27.08 -16.43 14.57
N LYS A 501 26.06 -16.57 15.43
CA LYS A 501 25.94 -15.78 16.66
C LYS A 501 27.20 -15.92 17.53
N GLY A 502 27.83 -14.80 17.86
CA GLY A 502 29.05 -14.71 18.66
C GLY A 502 30.34 -14.91 17.85
N GLU A 503 30.25 -15.27 16.57
CA GLU A 503 31.44 -15.44 15.72
C GLU A 503 31.98 -14.08 15.26
N SER A 504 33.32 -13.98 15.21
CA SER A 504 34.02 -12.78 14.76
C SER A 504 35.06 -13.08 13.69
N ARG A 505 35.19 -12.18 12.71
CA ARG A 505 36.25 -12.18 11.69
C ARG A 505 36.79 -10.78 11.46
N THR A 506 38.09 -10.69 11.24
CA THR A 506 38.74 -9.43 10.86
C THR A 506 38.88 -9.36 9.36
N LEU A 507 38.37 -8.29 8.77
CA LEU A 507 38.45 -7.95 7.36
C LEU A 507 39.54 -6.89 7.18
N ASP A 508 40.59 -7.18 6.42
CA ASP A 508 41.65 -6.21 6.11
C ASP A 508 41.37 -5.58 4.75
N LEU A 509 41.12 -4.27 4.72
CA LEU A 509 40.78 -3.53 3.50
C LEU A 509 42.02 -2.90 2.84
N GLY A 510 43.22 -3.03 3.45
CA GLY A 510 44.41 -2.33 2.97
C GLY A 510 44.28 -0.81 3.09
N GLN A 511 45.04 -0.07 2.27
CA GLN A 511 44.95 1.40 2.23
C GLN A 511 43.67 1.86 1.55
N VAL A 512 42.86 2.64 2.26
CA VAL A 512 41.62 3.23 1.73
C VAL A 512 41.89 4.65 1.23
N THR A 513 41.75 4.85 -0.08
CA THR A 513 41.93 6.15 -0.74
C THR A 513 40.62 6.79 -1.18
N GLU A 514 39.54 6.01 -1.23
CA GLU A 514 38.22 6.42 -1.71
C GLU A 514 37.12 5.93 -0.76
N SER A 515 36.01 6.66 -0.71
CA SER A 515 34.84 6.27 0.10
C SER A 515 34.15 5.05 -0.51
N ARG A 516 33.66 4.14 0.33
CA ARG A 516 33.07 2.85 -0.07
C ARG A 516 31.93 2.45 0.86
N GLU A 517 30.93 1.75 0.35
CA GLU A 517 29.88 1.14 1.18
C GLU A 517 30.29 -0.29 1.63
N ALA A 518 29.72 -0.78 2.73
CA ALA A 518 29.75 -2.19 3.11
C ALA A 518 28.38 -2.66 3.57
N TRP A 519 27.99 -3.91 3.29
CA TRP A 519 26.64 -4.42 3.56
C TRP A 519 26.61 -5.90 3.93
N CYS A 520 25.49 -6.36 4.48
CA CYS A 520 25.19 -7.80 4.62
C CYS A 520 24.57 -8.32 3.32
N THR A 521 25.11 -9.41 2.76
CA THR A 521 24.72 -9.92 1.44
C THR A 521 23.46 -10.78 1.47
N LEU A 522 22.90 -11.04 2.67
CA LEU A 522 21.67 -11.81 2.78
C LEU A 522 20.50 -11.09 2.11
N PRO A 523 19.68 -11.81 1.32
CA PRO A 523 18.56 -11.22 0.59
C PRO A 523 17.64 -10.40 1.49
N GLY A 524 17.37 -9.15 1.09
CA GLY A 524 16.53 -8.22 1.85
C GLY A 524 17.22 -7.51 3.01
N HIS A 525 18.40 -7.95 3.45
CA HIS A 525 19.06 -7.38 4.63
C HIS A 525 19.65 -5.99 4.35
N ARG A 526 20.30 -5.79 3.21
CA ARG A 526 20.77 -4.45 2.78
C ARG A 526 19.60 -3.47 2.62
N ALA A 527 18.51 -3.91 1.99
CA ALA A 527 17.28 -3.11 1.84
C ALA A 527 16.61 -2.78 3.19
N ALA A 528 16.77 -3.65 4.19
CA ALA A 528 16.32 -3.42 5.56
C ALA A 528 17.26 -2.51 6.39
N GLY A 529 18.37 -2.06 5.82
CA GLY A 529 19.32 -1.13 6.45
C GLY A 529 20.59 -1.77 7.01
N MET A 530 20.94 -3.00 6.61
CA MET A 530 22.26 -3.60 6.85
C MET A 530 23.30 -3.08 5.86
N SER A 531 23.54 -1.77 5.90
CA SER A 531 24.64 -1.10 5.22
C SER A 531 25.44 -0.24 6.21
N MET A 532 26.70 0.02 5.87
CA MET A 532 27.55 1.00 6.51
C MET A 532 28.42 1.75 5.50
N ASP A 533 28.67 3.04 5.74
CA ASP A 533 29.54 3.86 4.90
C ASP A 533 30.96 3.93 5.46
N ILE A 534 31.97 3.78 4.61
CA ILE A 534 33.37 4.05 4.91
C ILE A 534 33.74 5.31 4.13
N VAL A 535 33.77 6.46 4.79
CA VAL A 535 34.03 7.75 4.15
C VAL A 535 35.48 8.16 4.31
N VAL A 536 36.12 8.47 3.18
CA VAL A 536 37.50 8.95 3.15
C VAL A 536 37.55 10.48 3.18
N THR A 537 38.30 11.06 4.11
CA THR A 537 38.46 12.51 4.24
C THR A 537 39.85 12.97 3.78
N GLY A 538 39.91 13.97 2.88
CA GLY A 538 41.15 14.72 2.54
C GLY A 538 41.71 14.71 1.09
N GLY A 539 40.93 14.40 0.04
CA GLY A 539 41.40 14.45 -1.37
C GLY A 539 41.14 15.80 -2.08
N THR A 540 42.14 16.34 -2.78
CA THR A 540 42.14 17.64 -3.48
C THR A 540 41.65 17.58 -4.95
N GLY A 541 40.84 18.58 -5.38
CA GLY A 541 40.44 18.85 -6.78
C GLY A 541 39.18 19.73 -6.89
N SER A 542 39.29 21.05 -6.68
CA SER A 542 39.35 22.16 -7.66
C SER A 542 38.06 22.45 -8.46
N SER A 543 37.34 23.49 -8.01
CA SER A 543 36.32 24.25 -8.73
C SER A 543 36.94 25.57 -9.24
N GLY A 544 36.87 25.82 -10.55
CA GLY A 544 37.28 27.07 -11.20
C GLY A 544 36.25 27.52 -12.23
N ASP A 545 35.89 28.80 -12.14
CA ASP A 545 34.83 29.50 -12.86
C ASP A 545 34.96 29.57 -14.39
N THR A 546 33.80 29.86 -14.99
CA THR A 546 33.49 30.11 -16.41
C THR A 546 34.23 31.26 -17.09
N SER A 547 34.68 31.09 -18.34
CA SER A 547 34.51 32.08 -19.43
C SER A 547 34.97 31.61 -20.84
N ALA A 548 34.04 31.77 -21.79
CA ALA A 548 34.12 32.13 -23.22
C ALA A 548 35.17 31.59 -24.24
N SER A 549 34.60 31.06 -25.34
CA SER A 549 34.97 31.20 -26.77
C SER A 549 36.09 30.35 -27.42
N GLY A 550 35.81 29.84 -28.63
CA GLY A 550 36.82 29.54 -29.66
C GLY A 550 36.75 28.15 -30.32
N HIS A 551 36.47 28.09 -31.63
CA HIS A 551 36.53 26.89 -32.48
C HIS A 551 37.96 26.37 -32.73
N THR A 552 38.11 25.05 -32.93
CA THR A 552 38.77 24.30 -34.05
C THR A 552 39.57 23.05 -33.59
N GLY A 553 39.38 21.92 -34.31
CA GLY A 553 40.47 21.00 -34.71
C GLY A 553 40.79 19.71 -33.91
N HIS A 554 40.30 18.57 -34.44
CA HIS A 554 40.94 17.23 -34.57
C HIS A 554 41.32 16.31 -33.37
N ALA A 555 40.56 15.20 -33.30
CA ALA A 555 40.94 13.76 -33.23
C ALA A 555 41.99 13.21 -32.23
N SER A 556 41.55 12.31 -31.32
CA SER A 556 41.83 10.85 -31.34
C SER A 556 41.57 10.13 -29.99
N GLY A 557 40.93 8.95 -30.02
CA GLY A 557 41.28 7.79 -29.15
C GLY A 557 40.51 7.52 -27.84
N HIS A 558 39.50 6.65 -27.93
CA HIS A 558 39.02 5.60 -26.99
C HIS A 558 39.38 5.65 -25.48
N ASP A 559 38.36 5.72 -24.60
CA ASP A 559 37.84 4.54 -23.86
C ASP A 559 36.56 4.89 -23.08
N GLY A 560 35.50 4.11 -23.26
CA GLY A 560 34.14 4.39 -22.79
C GLY A 560 33.96 4.11 -21.30
N HIS A 561 33.92 5.18 -20.51
CA HIS A 561 33.32 5.19 -19.18
C HIS A 561 31.91 5.79 -19.26
N SER A 562 30.93 5.09 -18.71
CA SER A 562 29.56 5.56 -18.53
C SER A 562 29.56 6.79 -17.62
N THR A 563 29.47 7.98 -18.21
CA THR A 563 29.22 9.23 -17.50
C THR A 563 27.72 9.49 -17.48
N THR A 564 27.05 9.16 -16.39
CA THR A 564 25.74 9.76 -16.07
C THR A 564 25.94 10.81 -14.99
N THR A 565 26.28 12.02 -15.41
CA THR A 565 25.91 13.25 -14.71
C THR A 565 24.40 13.43 -14.75
N SER A 566 23.84 14.14 -13.78
CA SER A 566 22.42 14.36 -13.48
C SER A 566 21.58 15.11 -14.55
N GLY A 567 21.66 14.74 -15.83
CA GLY A 567 20.80 15.20 -16.93
C GLY A 567 20.06 14.02 -17.57
N GLY A 568 18.79 14.20 -17.96
CA GLY A 568 17.97 13.13 -18.56
C GLY A 568 18.49 12.61 -19.91
N LEU A 569 17.86 11.55 -20.43
CA LEU A 569 18.20 10.95 -21.73
C LEU A 569 18.03 11.96 -22.88
N ASP A 570 19.07 12.11 -23.72
CA ASP A 570 18.97 12.84 -24.98
C ASP A 570 18.46 11.90 -26.09
N LEU A 571 17.14 11.87 -26.27
CA LEU A 571 16.50 11.06 -27.31
C LEU A 571 16.66 11.66 -28.72
N SER A 572 17.17 12.90 -28.83
CA SER A 572 17.39 13.56 -30.12
C SER A 572 18.73 13.20 -30.75
N ALA A 573 19.68 12.71 -29.94
CA ALA A 573 21.00 12.25 -30.38
C ALA A 573 20.91 11.09 -31.40
N ASP A 574 22.05 10.80 -32.03
CA ASP A 574 22.19 9.66 -32.92
C ASP A 574 22.67 8.42 -32.17
N PHE A 575 22.19 7.26 -32.61
CA PHE A 575 22.70 5.98 -32.14
C PHE A 575 24.16 5.77 -32.54
N SER A 576 24.87 4.93 -31.78
CA SER A 576 26.27 4.66 -32.03
C SER A 576 26.51 4.06 -33.43
N ALA A 577 27.70 4.31 -33.99
CA ALA A 577 28.05 3.81 -35.31
C ALA A 577 27.93 2.28 -35.37
N GLY A 578 27.19 1.78 -36.37
CA GLY A 578 26.93 0.35 -36.53
C GLY A 578 25.76 -0.20 -35.70
N TRP A 579 25.05 0.66 -34.94
CA TRP A 579 23.80 0.29 -34.29
C TRP A 579 22.76 -0.20 -35.31
N LYS A 580 21.98 -1.20 -34.90
CA LYS A 580 20.87 -1.76 -35.68
C LYS A 580 19.60 -1.71 -34.85
N PRO A 581 18.47 -1.28 -35.44
CA PRO A 581 17.18 -1.34 -34.75
C PRO A 581 16.79 -2.80 -34.52
N ARG A 582 15.95 -3.01 -33.51
CA ARG A 582 15.27 -4.29 -33.37
C ARG A 582 14.21 -4.42 -34.45
N ASP A 583 14.24 -5.54 -35.15
CA ASP A 583 13.24 -5.83 -36.16
C ASP A 583 11.86 -5.95 -35.52
N ALA A 584 10.89 -5.28 -36.12
CA ALA A 584 9.48 -5.37 -35.73
C ALA A 584 8.71 -6.33 -36.62
N ASP A 585 9.25 -6.75 -37.78
CA ASP A 585 8.56 -7.63 -38.71
C ASP A 585 8.27 -8.98 -38.05
N LEU A 586 6.99 -9.34 -38.02
CA LEU A 586 6.55 -10.65 -37.56
C LEU A 586 6.51 -11.61 -38.75
N THR A 587 7.52 -12.47 -38.84
CA THR A 587 7.53 -13.51 -39.87
C THR A 587 6.33 -14.46 -39.70
N PRO A 588 5.75 -14.97 -40.81
CA PRO A 588 4.64 -15.91 -40.75
C PRO A 588 4.91 -17.12 -39.83
N ALA A 589 3.88 -17.59 -39.13
CA ALA A 589 3.98 -18.75 -38.25
C ALA A 589 4.60 -19.95 -39.01
N PRO A 590 5.62 -20.62 -38.46
CA PRO A 590 6.22 -21.79 -39.08
C PRO A 590 5.16 -22.89 -39.31
N GLY A 591 5.30 -23.65 -40.39
CA GLY A 591 4.37 -24.76 -40.69
C GLY A 591 4.50 -25.99 -39.79
N ALA A 592 5.44 -25.99 -38.83
CA ALA A 592 5.66 -27.08 -37.89
C ALA A 592 4.69 -26.99 -36.71
N THR A 593 4.20 -28.14 -36.23
CA THR A 593 3.32 -28.20 -35.04
C THR A 593 4.09 -28.36 -33.73
N LEU A 594 5.42 -28.54 -33.80
CA LEU A 594 6.34 -28.60 -32.66
C LEU A 594 7.44 -27.56 -32.87
N HIS A 595 7.46 -26.56 -32.01
CA HIS A 595 8.44 -25.48 -32.01
C HIS A 595 9.47 -25.73 -30.91
N LYS A 596 10.71 -26.05 -31.30
CA LYS A 596 11.81 -26.23 -30.36
C LYS A 596 12.66 -24.98 -30.31
N VAL A 597 12.82 -24.40 -29.13
CA VAL A 597 13.54 -23.14 -28.94
C VAL A 597 14.51 -23.29 -27.79
N GLU A 598 15.75 -22.85 -27.96
CA GLU A 598 16.71 -22.70 -26.86
C GLU A 598 16.79 -21.23 -26.47
N LEU A 599 16.52 -20.91 -25.21
CA LEU A 599 16.66 -19.57 -24.67
C LEU A 599 17.79 -19.56 -23.64
N ARG A 600 18.79 -18.74 -23.87
CA ARG A 600 19.94 -18.56 -22.98
C ARG A 600 19.73 -17.33 -22.12
N ALA A 601 19.66 -17.52 -20.80
CA ALA A 601 19.63 -16.43 -19.84
C ALA A 601 21.06 -15.95 -19.58
N ALA A 602 21.33 -14.67 -19.88
CA ALA A 602 22.67 -14.08 -19.78
C ALA A 602 22.62 -12.56 -19.63
N HIS A 603 23.74 -11.98 -19.19
CA HIS A 603 23.98 -10.54 -19.23
C HIS A 603 24.52 -10.11 -20.60
N THR A 604 23.84 -9.16 -21.25
CA THR A 604 24.27 -8.61 -22.54
C THR A 604 24.28 -7.09 -22.50
N THR A 605 25.39 -6.46 -22.87
CA THR A 605 25.43 -5.00 -23.03
C THR A 605 24.83 -4.60 -24.37
N VAL A 606 23.72 -3.86 -24.33
CA VAL A 606 23.00 -3.38 -25.52
C VAL A 606 22.82 -1.86 -25.46
N GLU A 607 22.68 -1.24 -26.62
CA GLU A 607 22.34 0.19 -26.70
C GLU A 607 20.82 0.37 -26.56
N VAL A 608 20.40 0.93 -25.43
CA VAL A 608 18.99 1.01 -24.99
C VAL A 608 18.33 2.36 -25.29
N ALA A 609 19.14 3.36 -25.61
CA ALA A 609 18.73 4.68 -26.10
C ALA A 609 19.91 5.27 -26.92
N PRO A 610 19.70 6.33 -27.73
CA PRO A 610 20.78 6.92 -28.53
C PRO A 610 22.03 7.23 -27.69
N GLY A 611 23.16 6.59 -28.01
CA GLY A 611 24.43 6.77 -27.32
C GLY A 611 24.53 6.12 -25.93
N VAL A 612 23.48 5.46 -25.44
CA VAL A 612 23.43 4.88 -24.08
C VAL A 612 23.46 3.36 -24.14
N LYS A 613 24.58 2.79 -23.69
CA LYS A 613 24.76 1.34 -23.53
C LYS A 613 24.51 0.92 -22.09
N GLN A 614 23.78 -0.17 -21.90
CA GLN A 614 23.48 -0.76 -20.60
C GLN A 614 23.60 -2.28 -20.66
N THR A 615 24.16 -2.86 -19.60
CA THR A 615 24.08 -4.31 -19.38
C THR A 615 22.66 -4.67 -19.00
N MET A 616 22.04 -5.53 -19.80
CA MET A 616 20.67 -6.03 -19.61
C MET A 616 20.70 -7.52 -19.25
N TRP A 617 19.68 -7.98 -18.55
CA TRP A 617 19.42 -9.39 -18.33
C TRP A 617 18.51 -9.88 -19.46
N THR A 618 18.99 -10.86 -20.22
CA THR A 618 18.40 -11.19 -21.53
C THR A 618 18.00 -12.64 -21.62
N PHE A 619 17.00 -12.92 -22.44
CA PHE A 619 16.77 -14.25 -23.01
C PHE A 619 17.23 -14.23 -24.46
N GLY A 620 18.18 -15.09 -24.84
CA GLY A 620 18.64 -15.17 -26.23
C GLY A 620 19.44 -13.94 -26.69
N GLY A 621 20.13 -13.26 -25.77
CA GLY A 621 21.03 -12.13 -26.09
C GLY A 621 20.34 -10.80 -26.37
N SER A 622 19.03 -10.69 -26.14
CA SER A 622 18.29 -9.44 -26.29
C SER A 622 17.27 -9.19 -25.17
N ALA A 623 16.89 -7.92 -25.01
CA ALA A 623 15.83 -7.45 -24.13
C ALA A 623 14.90 -6.53 -24.96
N PRO A 624 13.65 -6.93 -25.29
CA PRO A 624 13.01 -8.22 -24.98
C PRO A 624 13.73 -9.41 -25.62
N GLY A 625 13.43 -10.62 -25.13
CA GLY A 625 13.81 -11.88 -25.77
C GLY A 625 13.13 -12.09 -27.14
N PRO A 626 13.46 -13.18 -27.86
CA PRO A 626 12.86 -13.50 -29.16
C PRO A 626 11.33 -13.61 -29.10
N THR A 627 10.64 -13.12 -30.13
CA THR A 627 9.21 -13.38 -30.30
C THR A 627 9.01 -14.81 -30.78
N LEU A 628 8.13 -15.56 -30.12
CA LEU A 628 7.73 -16.90 -30.53
C LEU A 628 6.41 -16.80 -31.30
N HIS A 629 6.27 -17.52 -32.42
CA HIS A 629 5.06 -17.44 -33.25
C HIS A 629 4.58 -18.84 -33.62
N GLY A 630 3.27 -19.10 -33.47
CA GLY A 630 2.64 -20.35 -33.87
C GLY A 630 1.13 -20.22 -33.99
N LYS A 631 0.44 -21.37 -34.04
CA LYS A 631 -1.01 -21.47 -34.19
C LYS A 631 -1.63 -22.23 -33.03
N ILE A 632 -2.94 -22.09 -32.85
CA ILE A 632 -3.68 -22.92 -31.89
C ILE A 632 -3.43 -24.41 -32.18
N GLY A 633 -3.06 -25.15 -31.14
CA GLY A 633 -2.76 -26.57 -31.19
C GLY A 633 -1.26 -26.89 -31.26
N ASP A 634 -0.41 -25.93 -31.62
CA ASP A 634 1.03 -26.12 -31.67
C ASP A 634 1.61 -26.37 -30.27
N VAL A 635 2.73 -27.09 -30.23
CA VAL A 635 3.47 -27.39 -29.01
C VAL A 635 4.78 -26.63 -29.03
N PHE A 636 5.04 -25.85 -27.98
CA PHE A 636 6.32 -25.18 -27.76
C PHE A 636 7.12 -25.96 -26.73
N GLU A 637 8.35 -26.32 -27.07
CA GLU A 637 9.33 -26.98 -26.21
C GLU A 637 10.55 -26.06 -26.10
N ILE A 638 10.61 -25.32 -24.99
CA ILE A 638 11.64 -24.33 -24.71
C ILE A 638 12.68 -24.93 -23.79
N THR A 639 13.93 -24.96 -24.21
CA THR A 639 15.07 -25.27 -23.35
C THR A 639 15.64 -23.97 -22.83
N LEU A 640 15.38 -23.66 -21.57
CA LEU A 640 16.05 -22.57 -20.85
C LEU A 640 17.43 -23.07 -20.40
N VAL A 641 18.47 -22.33 -20.76
CA VAL A 641 19.85 -22.56 -20.29
C VAL A 641 20.28 -21.32 -19.52
N ASN A 642 20.77 -21.50 -18.29
CA ASN A 642 21.27 -20.38 -17.49
C ASN A 642 22.79 -20.22 -17.70
N ASP A 643 23.18 -19.29 -18.56
CA ASP A 643 24.57 -18.93 -18.80
C ASP A 643 25.04 -17.76 -17.89
N ASP A 644 24.16 -17.24 -17.03
CA ASP A 644 24.54 -16.32 -15.96
C ASP A 644 25.45 -17.02 -14.96
N GLN A 645 26.47 -16.31 -14.46
CA GLN A 645 27.47 -16.87 -13.54
C GLN A 645 27.18 -16.61 -12.05
N GLY A 646 26.27 -15.68 -11.74
CA GLY A 646 26.03 -15.19 -10.40
C GLY A 646 24.59 -15.36 -9.90
N MET A 647 23.61 -15.56 -10.79
CA MET A 647 22.21 -15.62 -10.39
C MET A 647 21.39 -16.72 -11.07
N GLY A 648 20.33 -17.13 -10.37
CA GLY A 648 19.35 -18.06 -10.91
C GLY A 648 18.33 -17.36 -11.81
N HIS A 649 17.84 -18.09 -12.82
CA HIS A 649 16.80 -17.62 -13.71
C HIS A 649 15.71 -18.69 -13.89
N GLY A 650 14.51 -18.28 -14.22
CA GLY A 650 13.38 -19.15 -14.52
C GLY A 650 12.67 -18.64 -15.76
N ILE A 651 11.57 -19.28 -16.16
CA ILE A 651 10.75 -18.79 -17.27
C ILE A 651 9.28 -19.18 -17.07
N ASP A 652 8.40 -18.23 -17.36
CA ASP A 652 6.96 -18.37 -17.37
C ASP A 652 6.42 -17.91 -18.74
N PHE A 653 5.47 -18.67 -19.28
CA PHE A 653 4.80 -18.42 -20.56
C PHE A 653 3.30 -18.33 -20.32
N HIS A 654 2.70 -17.16 -20.53
CA HIS A 654 1.26 -16.96 -20.31
C HIS A 654 0.39 -17.68 -21.35
N ALA A 655 0.98 -18.06 -22.50
CA ALA A 655 0.34 -18.90 -23.51
C ALA A 655 0.18 -20.37 -23.07
N GLY A 656 0.77 -20.78 -21.94
CA GLY A 656 0.72 -22.13 -21.39
C GLY A 656 -0.09 -22.24 -20.10
N SER A 657 -0.72 -23.40 -19.88
CA SER A 657 -1.44 -23.72 -18.64
C SER A 657 -0.80 -24.92 -17.96
N LEU A 658 0.21 -24.66 -17.12
CA LEU A 658 0.95 -25.70 -16.37
C LEU A 658 1.04 -25.33 -14.88
N ALA A 659 1.11 -26.34 -14.01
CA ALA A 659 1.44 -26.10 -12.60
C ALA A 659 2.87 -25.55 -12.49
N PRO A 660 3.11 -24.48 -11.71
CA PRO A 660 4.38 -23.74 -11.73
C PRO A 660 5.57 -24.51 -11.13
N ASP A 661 5.32 -25.41 -10.16
CA ASP A 661 6.33 -25.99 -9.27
C ASP A 661 7.54 -26.63 -9.97
N ARG A 662 7.35 -27.13 -11.19
CA ARG A 662 8.40 -27.78 -12.00
C ARG A 662 8.86 -26.94 -13.19
N PRO A 663 7.98 -26.56 -14.15
CA PRO A 663 8.40 -25.88 -15.36
C PRO A 663 8.78 -24.42 -15.15
N MET A 664 8.37 -23.77 -14.05
CA MET A 664 8.67 -22.36 -13.76
C MET A 664 9.64 -22.17 -12.59
N ARG A 665 10.30 -23.24 -12.12
CA ARG A 665 11.29 -23.14 -11.05
C ARG A 665 12.53 -22.36 -11.51
N THR A 666 13.20 -21.73 -10.56
CA THR A 666 14.54 -21.16 -10.80
C THR A 666 15.55 -22.28 -11.09
N ILE A 667 16.40 -22.06 -12.09
CA ILE A 667 17.57 -22.86 -12.41
C ILE A 667 18.84 -22.07 -12.07
N GLN A 668 19.81 -22.74 -11.45
CA GLN A 668 21.07 -22.12 -11.05
C GLN A 668 22.01 -21.90 -12.25
N PRO A 669 23.06 -21.07 -12.11
CA PRO A 669 24.14 -20.98 -13.11
C PRO A 669 24.60 -22.34 -13.66
N GLY A 670 24.64 -22.47 -14.99
CA GLY A 670 25.04 -23.68 -15.70
C GLY A 670 23.97 -24.78 -15.81
N GLU A 671 22.81 -24.61 -15.16
CA GLU A 671 21.71 -25.57 -15.27
C GLU A 671 20.86 -25.34 -16.54
N ARG A 672 20.01 -26.32 -16.84
CA ARG A 672 19.02 -26.26 -17.92
C ARG A 672 17.66 -26.78 -17.47
N LEU A 673 16.60 -26.27 -18.09
CA LEU A 673 15.22 -26.65 -17.85
C LEU A 673 14.45 -26.69 -19.17
N VAL A 674 13.70 -27.77 -19.38
CA VAL A 674 12.77 -27.87 -20.51
C VAL A 674 11.38 -27.48 -20.04
N TYR A 675 10.85 -26.39 -20.58
CA TYR A 675 9.47 -25.94 -20.44
C TYR A 675 8.70 -26.37 -21.69
N ARG A 676 7.63 -27.13 -21.55
CA ARG A 676 6.82 -27.57 -22.70
C ARG A 676 5.34 -27.32 -22.49
N PHE A 677 4.72 -26.53 -23.37
CA PHE A 677 3.28 -26.28 -23.37
C PHE A 677 2.65 -26.46 -24.75
N ARG A 678 1.34 -26.71 -24.79
CA ARG A 678 0.53 -26.63 -25.99
C ARG A 678 -0.20 -25.30 -25.99
N ALA A 679 -0.15 -24.56 -27.09
CA ALA A 679 -0.88 -23.31 -27.27
C ALA A 679 -2.36 -23.62 -27.54
N GLU A 680 -3.20 -23.61 -26.50
CA GLU A 680 -4.63 -23.93 -26.64
C GLU A 680 -5.48 -22.70 -27.03
N ARG A 681 -4.92 -21.50 -26.91
CA ARG A 681 -5.63 -20.23 -27.08
C ARG A 681 -4.83 -19.28 -27.96
N ALA A 682 -5.52 -18.58 -28.86
CA ALA A 682 -4.95 -17.50 -29.65
C ALA A 682 -4.78 -16.23 -28.83
N GLY A 683 -3.79 -15.42 -29.18
CA GLY A 683 -3.45 -14.20 -28.45
C GLY A 683 -2.04 -13.72 -28.72
N ALA A 684 -1.77 -12.49 -28.28
CA ALA A 684 -0.42 -11.99 -28.09
C ALA A 684 -0.12 -12.10 -26.59
N TRP A 685 0.78 -12.99 -26.20
CA TRP A 685 1.00 -13.38 -24.82
C TRP A 685 2.38 -12.92 -24.36
N LEU A 686 2.48 -12.56 -23.09
CA LEU A 686 3.75 -12.31 -22.43
C LEU A 686 4.43 -13.63 -22.06
N TYR A 687 5.76 -13.66 -22.15
CA TYR A 687 6.58 -14.57 -21.36
C TYR A 687 7.65 -13.77 -20.63
N HIS A 688 8.06 -14.22 -19.45
CA HIS A 688 9.06 -13.52 -18.64
C HIS A 688 9.79 -14.46 -17.68
N CYS A 689 10.84 -13.96 -17.03
CA CYS A 689 11.50 -14.71 -15.96
C CYS A 689 10.57 -14.93 -14.76
N SER A 690 10.56 -16.13 -14.20
CA SER A 690 9.75 -16.52 -13.04
C SER A 690 10.52 -16.48 -11.71
N THR A 691 11.79 -16.07 -11.72
CA THR A 691 12.63 -15.98 -10.51
C THR A 691 12.35 -14.70 -9.73
N ALA A 692 12.23 -14.83 -8.40
CA ALA A 692 12.08 -13.68 -7.51
C ALA A 692 13.43 -12.96 -7.28
N PRO A 693 13.46 -11.61 -7.19
CA PRO A 693 12.33 -10.69 -7.37
C PRO A 693 12.00 -10.44 -8.84
N MET A 694 10.80 -10.86 -9.29
CA MET A 694 10.41 -10.80 -10.72
C MET A 694 10.46 -9.39 -11.30
N LEU A 695 10.11 -8.37 -10.51
CA LEU A 695 10.19 -6.95 -10.90
C LEU A 695 11.59 -6.59 -11.42
N GLN A 696 12.65 -7.08 -10.77
CA GLN A 696 14.03 -6.82 -11.20
C GLN A 696 14.37 -7.60 -12.47
N HIS A 697 13.97 -8.87 -12.55
CA HIS A 697 14.25 -9.67 -13.74
C HIS A 697 13.58 -9.10 -14.99
N MET A 698 12.31 -8.72 -14.88
CA MET A 698 11.59 -8.06 -15.97
C MET A 698 12.14 -6.67 -16.24
N GLY A 699 12.34 -5.84 -15.21
CA GLY A 699 12.85 -4.47 -15.35
C GLY A 699 14.25 -4.39 -15.98
N ASN A 700 15.05 -5.45 -15.87
CA ASN A 700 16.35 -5.58 -16.51
C ASN A 700 16.32 -6.25 -17.90
N GLY A 701 15.14 -6.65 -18.41
CA GLY A 701 15.00 -7.09 -19.80
C GLY A 701 14.49 -8.52 -20.04
N MET A 702 14.23 -9.32 -19.00
CA MET A 702 13.86 -10.73 -19.14
C MET A 702 12.37 -10.94 -19.39
N TYR A 703 11.89 -10.45 -20.53
CA TYR A 703 10.52 -10.59 -21.02
C TYR A 703 10.50 -10.72 -22.55
N GLY A 704 9.41 -11.22 -23.13
CA GLY A 704 9.19 -11.28 -24.58
C GLY A 704 7.76 -11.66 -24.94
N ALA A 705 7.50 -11.89 -26.22
CA ALA A 705 6.16 -12.17 -26.73
C ALA A 705 6.02 -13.59 -27.30
N VAL A 706 4.83 -14.19 -27.11
CA VAL A 706 4.36 -15.34 -27.87
C VAL A 706 3.11 -14.93 -28.64
N VAL A 707 3.15 -15.00 -29.97
CA VAL A 707 1.99 -14.74 -30.83
C VAL A 707 1.40 -16.08 -31.25
N ILE A 708 0.10 -16.27 -31.00
CA ILE A 708 -0.66 -17.44 -31.42
C ILE A 708 -1.83 -16.97 -32.30
N ASP A 709 -1.80 -17.34 -33.58
CA ASP A 709 -2.81 -16.95 -34.56
C ASP A 709 -4.22 -17.41 -34.16
N PRO A 710 -5.25 -16.53 -34.19
CA PRO A 710 -6.63 -16.98 -34.12
C PRO A 710 -7.04 -17.76 -35.38
N PRO A 711 -7.99 -18.70 -35.25
CA PRO A 711 -8.49 -19.45 -36.40
C PRO A 711 -9.04 -18.52 -37.48
N GLY A 712 -8.64 -18.74 -38.73
CA GLY A 712 -9.10 -17.95 -39.87
C GLY A 712 -8.57 -16.52 -39.91
N LEU A 713 -7.45 -16.23 -39.22
CA LEU A 713 -6.76 -14.96 -39.33
C LEU A 713 -6.46 -14.64 -40.80
N LYS A 714 -7.00 -13.52 -41.29
CA LYS A 714 -6.81 -13.09 -42.68
C LYS A 714 -5.36 -12.64 -42.89
N LYS A 715 -4.83 -12.85 -44.09
CA LYS A 715 -3.53 -12.29 -44.46
C LYS A 715 -3.63 -10.77 -44.60
N VAL A 716 -2.54 -10.12 -44.21
CA VAL A 716 -2.28 -8.69 -44.43
C VAL A 716 -0.95 -8.57 -45.17
N ASP A 717 -0.63 -7.39 -45.69
CA ASP A 717 0.60 -7.18 -46.44
C ASP A 717 1.81 -7.07 -45.52
N HIS A 718 1.64 -6.45 -44.33
CA HIS A 718 2.68 -6.32 -43.30
C HIS A 718 2.18 -6.72 -41.91
N GLU A 719 2.98 -7.47 -41.18
CA GLU A 719 2.73 -7.78 -39.76
C GLU A 719 3.90 -7.30 -38.90
N TYR A 720 3.59 -6.53 -37.87
CA TYR A 720 4.56 -6.01 -36.91
C TYR A 720 4.26 -6.53 -35.51
N VAL A 721 5.29 -6.71 -34.69
CA VAL A 721 5.18 -7.00 -33.26
C VAL A 721 5.93 -5.96 -32.43
N LEU A 722 5.19 -5.30 -31.52
CA LEU A 722 5.69 -4.26 -30.63
C LEU A 722 5.47 -4.69 -29.17
N VAL A 723 6.57 -4.88 -28.45
CA VAL A 723 6.57 -5.19 -27.02
C VAL A 723 6.85 -3.90 -26.26
N SER A 724 5.84 -3.38 -25.56
CA SER A 724 5.95 -2.18 -24.74
C SER A 724 6.51 -2.51 -23.36
N SER A 725 7.44 -1.70 -22.87
CA SER A 725 8.05 -1.88 -21.55
C SER A 725 8.65 -0.57 -21.02
N SER A 726 8.91 -0.53 -19.71
CA SER A 726 9.61 0.58 -19.05
C SER A 726 11.11 0.27 -18.93
N LEU A 727 11.96 1.26 -19.20
CA LEU A 727 13.42 1.16 -19.14
C LEU A 727 13.95 1.84 -17.86
N TYR A 728 14.71 1.08 -17.06
CA TYR A 728 15.34 1.57 -15.83
C TYR A 728 16.85 1.59 -15.98
N LEU A 729 17.43 2.78 -16.10
CA LEU A 729 18.86 2.96 -16.26
C LEU A 729 19.62 2.82 -14.96
N GLY A 730 20.79 2.20 -15.06
CA GLY A 730 21.74 2.01 -13.97
C GLY A 730 22.31 0.60 -13.94
N THR A 731 23.15 0.31 -12.95
CA THR A 731 23.68 -1.04 -12.76
C THR A 731 22.56 -2.00 -12.37
N PRO A 732 22.34 -3.10 -13.12
CA PRO A 732 21.32 -4.10 -12.81
C PRO A 732 21.37 -4.57 -11.37
N GLY A 733 20.25 -4.43 -10.65
CA GLY A 733 20.13 -4.88 -9.26
C GLY A 733 20.72 -3.93 -8.20
N SER A 734 21.28 -2.78 -8.62
CA SER A 734 21.73 -1.73 -7.68
C SER A 734 20.56 -1.10 -6.92
N THR A 735 20.80 -0.63 -5.69
CA THR A 735 19.78 0.04 -4.87
C THR A 735 19.11 1.19 -5.59
N ALA A 736 19.88 2.00 -6.33
CA ALA A 736 19.35 3.14 -7.07
C ALA A 736 18.39 2.71 -8.18
N GLN A 737 18.78 1.71 -8.99
CA GLN A 737 17.93 1.21 -10.08
C GLN A 737 16.70 0.46 -9.55
N VAL A 738 16.85 -0.35 -8.51
CA VAL A 738 15.74 -1.06 -7.86
C VAL A 738 14.78 -0.09 -7.18
N ALA A 739 15.26 1.01 -6.60
CA ALA A 739 14.41 2.07 -6.08
C ALA A 739 13.58 2.71 -7.20
N LYS A 740 14.18 2.97 -8.38
CA LYS A 740 13.41 3.46 -9.54
C LYS A 740 12.31 2.48 -9.96
N MET A 741 12.60 1.18 -9.98
CA MET A 741 11.61 0.14 -10.29
C MET A 741 10.47 0.11 -9.26
N ASN A 742 10.79 0.05 -7.97
CA ASN A 742 9.79 0.00 -6.89
C ASN A 742 8.92 1.27 -6.83
N ASN A 743 9.52 2.43 -7.15
CA ASN A 743 8.83 3.72 -7.11
C ASN A 743 8.08 4.03 -8.42
N GLY A 744 8.18 3.18 -9.45
CA GLY A 744 7.56 3.43 -10.74
C GLY A 744 8.13 4.67 -11.45
N THR A 745 9.43 4.91 -11.35
CA THR A 745 10.12 6.05 -11.98
C THR A 745 11.12 5.57 -13.04
N PRO A 746 10.66 5.04 -14.18
CA PRO A 746 11.54 4.63 -15.27
C PRO A 746 12.20 5.85 -15.92
N ASP A 747 13.35 5.60 -16.55
CA ASP A 747 14.10 6.62 -17.29
C ASP A 747 13.57 6.80 -18.72
N ALA A 748 12.90 5.77 -19.26
CA ALA A 748 12.22 5.81 -20.56
C ALA A 748 11.10 4.76 -20.64
N TRP A 749 10.23 4.90 -21.63
CA TRP A 749 9.33 3.85 -22.08
C TRP A 749 9.68 3.51 -23.52
N VAL A 750 9.58 2.24 -23.89
CA VAL A 750 10.18 1.75 -25.13
C VAL A 750 9.30 0.72 -25.81
N PHE A 751 9.31 0.75 -27.15
CA PHE A 751 8.88 -0.38 -27.97
C PHE A 751 10.10 -1.23 -28.30
N ASN A 752 10.00 -2.55 -28.13
CA ASN A 752 11.04 -3.52 -28.44
C ASN A 752 12.39 -3.19 -27.78
N GLY A 753 12.35 -2.68 -26.55
CA GLY A 753 13.50 -2.56 -25.65
C GLY A 753 14.42 -1.34 -25.85
N ILE A 754 14.22 -0.54 -26.90
CA ILE A 754 15.12 0.59 -27.24
C ILE A 754 14.31 1.87 -27.43
N ALA A 755 14.66 2.93 -26.70
CA ALA A 755 13.98 4.22 -26.75
C ALA A 755 14.17 4.90 -28.11
N SER A 756 13.07 5.38 -28.71
CA SER A 756 13.05 6.14 -29.98
C SER A 756 13.65 5.43 -31.20
N GLN A 757 13.88 4.11 -31.15
CA GLN A 757 14.51 3.38 -32.27
C GLN A 757 13.72 3.51 -33.58
N TYR A 758 12.39 3.46 -33.50
CA TYR A 758 11.50 3.51 -34.66
C TYR A 758 11.20 4.93 -35.16
N ALA A 759 11.61 5.95 -34.42
CA ALA A 759 11.66 7.33 -34.94
C ALA A 759 12.89 7.53 -35.83
N LYS A 760 14.01 6.89 -35.48
CA LYS A 760 15.27 6.93 -36.26
C LYS A 760 15.32 5.90 -37.38
N ARG A 761 14.55 4.81 -37.27
CA ARG A 761 14.40 3.73 -38.26
C ARG A 761 12.91 3.37 -38.40
N PRO A 762 12.16 4.13 -39.23
CA PRO A 762 10.73 3.90 -39.43
C PRO A 762 10.39 2.49 -39.91
N LEU A 763 9.19 2.03 -39.52
CA LEU A 763 8.52 0.88 -40.13
C LEU A 763 8.07 1.26 -41.55
N LYS A 764 7.92 0.31 -42.47
CA LYS A 764 7.72 0.62 -43.89
C LYS A 764 6.53 -0.11 -44.49
N THR A 765 5.67 0.64 -45.18
CA THR A 765 4.51 0.09 -45.90
C THR A 765 4.26 0.90 -47.17
N LYS A 766 3.30 0.48 -48.00
CA LYS A 766 2.84 1.28 -49.14
C LYS A 766 1.39 1.73 -49.01
N THR A 767 1.03 2.73 -49.80
CA THR A 767 -0.34 3.20 -49.92
C THR A 767 -1.25 2.08 -50.40
N GLY A 768 -2.41 1.92 -49.73
CA GLY A 768 -3.37 0.86 -50.02
C GLY A 768 -3.03 -0.50 -49.42
N GLU A 769 -1.81 -0.71 -48.91
CA GLU A 769 -1.44 -1.94 -48.20
C GLU A 769 -2.03 -1.97 -46.79
N ARG A 770 -2.38 -3.16 -46.33
CA ARG A 770 -2.92 -3.43 -45.01
C ARG A 770 -1.82 -3.87 -44.07
N ALA A 771 -1.73 -3.23 -42.91
CA ALA A 771 -0.77 -3.58 -41.87
C ALA A 771 -1.48 -4.05 -40.59
N ARG A 772 -0.93 -5.07 -39.94
CA ARG A 772 -1.32 -5.54 -38.61
C ARG A 772 -0.21 -5.22 -37.60
N PHE A 773 -0.58 -4.65 -36.46
CA PHE A 773 0.32 -4.36 -35.36
C PHE A 773 -0.08 -5.19 -34.15
N TRP A 774 0.68 -6.24 -33.87
CA TRP A 774 0.62 -7.00 -32.62
C TRP A 774 1.30 -6.20 -31.51
N VAL A 775 0.63 -6.05 -30.38
CA VAL A 775 1.15 -5.29 -29.24
C VAL A 775 1.04 -6.14 -27.97
N VAL A 776 2.14 -6.20 -27.20
CA VAL A 776 2.18 -6.83 -25.87
C VAL A 776 2.67 -5.79 -24.86
N ALA A 777 1.89 -5.54 -23.81
CA ALA A 777 2.27 -4.68 -22.70
C ALA A 777 3.07 -5.49 -21.67
N ALA A 778 4.40 -5.58 -21.82
CA ALA A 778 5.22 -6.41 -20.96
C ALA A 778 5.39 -5.85 -19.53
N GLY A 779 5.23 -4.54 -19.33
CA GLY A 779 5.40 -3.90 -18.03
C GLY A 779 6.87 -3.56 -17.71
N PRO A 780 7.36 -3.75 -16.47
CA PRO A 780 6.83 -4.65 -15.45
C PRO A 780 5.65 -4.10 -14.64
N SER A 781 5.25 -2.85 -14.85
CA SER A 781 4.16 -2.21 -14.08
C SER A 781 3.18 -1.40 -14.93
N ASP A 782 3.62 -0.88 -16.08
CA ASP A 782 2.81 -0.01 -16.92
C ASP A 782 2.06 -0.76 -18.04
N GLY A 783 0.87 -0.27 -18.36
CA GLY A 783 0.16 -0.62 -19.59
C GLY A 783 0.56 0.29 -20.76
N ILE A 784 -0.22 0.25 -21.84
CA ILE A 784 -0.04 1.10 -23.03
C ILE A 784 -1.39 1.50 -23.64
N ALA A 785 -1.46 2.72 -24.15
CA ALA A 785 -2.55 3.19 -25.01
C ALA A 785 -2.03 3.34 -26.46
N PHE A 786 -1.90 2.24 -27.20
CA PHE A 786 -1.24 2.26 -28.51
C PHE A 786 -2.10 2.97 -29.57
N HIS A 787 -1.53 3.98 -30.22
CA HIS A 787 -2.20 4.80 -31.23
C HIS A 787 -1.30 5.04 -32.43
N ILE A 788 -1.88 5.12 -33.64
CA ILE A 788 -1.20 5.58 -34.86
C ILE A 788 -1.91 6.84 -35.36
N VAL A 789 -1.22 7.97 -35.27
CA VAL A 789 -1.71 9.30 -35.65
C VAL A 789 -2.05 9.32 -37.13
N GLY A 790 -3.23 9.87 -37.46
CA GLY A 790 -3.72 9.97 -38.83
C GLY A 790 -4.42 8.70 -39.35
N THR A 791 -4.61 7.68 -38.51
CA THR A 791 -5.32 6.46 -38.87
C THR A 791 -6.51 6.18 -37.95
N VAL A 792 -7.42 5.33 -38.44
CA VAL A 792 -8.45 4.67 -37.64
C VAL A 792 -8.29 3.18 -37.86
N PHE A 793 -8.30 2.39 -36.79
CA PHE A 793 -8.26 0.94 -36.87
C PHE A 793 -9.64 0.41 -37.22
N ASP A 794 -9.73 -0.35 -38.31
CA ASP A 794 -10.97 -1.04 -38.70
C ASP A 794 -11.08 -2.44 -38.07
N THR A 795 -10.01 -2.90 -37.42
CA THR A 795 -9.93 -4.19 -36.74
C THR A 795 -9.18 -4.02 -35.44
N ALA A 796 -9.75 -4.57 -34.37
CA ALA A 796 -9.13 -4.59 -33.05
C ALA A 796 -9.39 -5.95 -32.38
N TYR A 797 -8.34 -6.56 -31.89
CA TYR A 797 -8.35 -7.84 -31.18
C TYR A 797 -7.58 -7.68 -29.88
N LYS A 798 -8.18 -8.08 -28.75
CA LYS A 798 -7.61 -7.91 -27.41
C LYS A 798 -7.91 -9.15 -26.58
N GLU A 799 -6.90 -9.69 -25.90
CA GLU A 799 -7.05 -10.77 -24.90
C GLU A 799 -7.86 -11.97 -25.41
N GLY A 800 -7.63 -12.40 -26.65
CA GLY A 800 -8.29 -13.57 -27.20
C GLY A 800 -9.58 -13.28 -28.01
N ALA A 801 -10.07 -12.03 -28.02
CA ALA A 801 -11.36 -11.67 -28.63
C ALA A 801 -11.27 -10.48 -29.60
N TYR A 802 -12.03 -10.57 -30.71
CA TYR A 802 -12.24 -9.42 -31.60
C TYR A 802 -13.20 -8.42 -30.94
N LEU A 803 -12.74 -7.18 -30.80
CA LEU A 803 -13.57 -6.04 -30.41
C LEU A 803 -14.17 -5.35 -31.63
N LEU A 804 -13.45 -5.38 -32.76
CA LEU A 804 -13.87 -4.81 -34.03
C LEU A 804 -13.34 -5.67 -35.19
N LYS A 805 -14.16 -5.84 -36.22
CA LYS A 805 -13.82 -6.53 -37.48
C LYS A 805 -14.07 -5.60 -38.67
N PRO A 806 -13.37 -5.83 -39.81
CA PRO A 806 -13.37 -4.89 -40.93
C PRO A 806 -14.71 -4.83 -41.69
N ASP A 807 -15.60 -5.80 -41.51
CA ASP A 807 -16.96 -5.80 -42.07
C ASP A 807 -17.97 -5.00 -41.25
N GLN A 808 -17.55 -4.44 -40.12
CA GLN A 808 -18.39 -3.65 -39.22
C GLN A 808 -18.20 -2.15 -39.49
N PRO A 809 -19.24 -1.32 -39.29
CA PRO A 809 -19.17 0.12 -39.58
C PRO A 809 -18.42 0.95 -38.52
N GLY A 810 -17.85 0.30 -37.50
CA GLY A 810 -17.16 0.96 -36.38
C GLY A 810 -15.68 1.20 -36.67
N GLY A 811 -15.02 1.96 -35.79
CA GLY A 811 -13.58 2.21 -35.82
C GLY A 811 -13.01 2.28 -34.40
N ALA A 812 -11.77 1.85 -34.22
CA ALA A 812 -11.03 2.00 -32.98
C ALA A 812 -9.87 2.99 -33.18
N GLN A 813 -9.66 3.88 -32.21
CA GLN A 813 -8.60 4.88 -32.25
C GLN A 813 -7.35 4.44 -31.48
N VAL A 814 -7.52 3.58 -30.48
CA VAL A 814 -6.47 3.18 -29.53
C VAL A 814 -6.66 1.69 -29.22
N LEU A 815 -5.56 0.96 -29.11
CA LEU A 815 -5.51 -0.34 -28.46
C LEU A 815 -5.01 -0.15 -27.02
N ASP A 816 -5.93 -0.14 -26.06
CA ASP A 816 -5.59 -0.06 -24.64
C ASP A 816 -5.22 -1.44 -24.11
N LEU A 817 -4.06 -1.58 -23.47
CA LEU A 817 -3.60 -2.82 -22.86
C LEU A 817 -3.10 -2.52 -21.44
N SER A 818 -3.64 -3.21 -20.44
CA SER A 818 -3.04 -3.24 -19.11
C SER A 818 -1.73 -4.04 -19.12
N ALA A 819 -0.91 -3.91 -18.08
CA ALA A 819 0.28 -4.76 -17.93
C ALA A 819 -0.07 -6.25 -18.09
N ALA A 820 0.80 -6.98 -18.78
CA ALA A 820 0.66 -8.37 -19.21
C ALA A 820 -0.47 -8.68 -20.22
N GLN A 821 -1.17 -7.68 -20.76
CA GLN A 821 -2.15 -7.91 -21.83
C GLN A 821 -1.53 -7.79 -23.22
N GLY A 822 -2.17 -8.42 -24.20
CA GLY A 822 -1.81 -8.29 -25.60
C GLY A 822 -2.97 -8.38 -26.58
N GLY A 823 -2.69 -7.98 -27.82
CA GLY A 823 -3.68 -7.88 -28.88
C GLY A 823 -3.08 -7.48 -30.21
N PHE A 824 -3.93 -7.15 -31.17
CA PHE A 824 -3.52 -6.50 -32.42
C PHE A 824 -4.57 -5.52 -32.94
N VAL A 825 -4.11 -4.58 -33.76
CA VAL A 825 -4.95 -3.70 -34.58
C VAL A 825 -4.55 -3.79 -36.04
N GLU A 826 -5.51 -3.52 -36.94
CA GLU A 826 -5.23 -3.43 -38.38
C GLU A 826 -5.77 -2.13 -38.94
N THR A 827 -5.07 -1.60 -39.95
CA THR A 827 -5.49 -0.44 -40.73
C THR A 827 -4.86 -0.51 -42.12
N THR A 828 -5.42 0.27 -43.04
CA THR A 828 -4.88 0.50 -44.39
C THR A 828 -4.53 1.97 -44.51
N PHE A 829 -3.33 2.27 -45.02
CA PHE A 829 -2.86 3.65 -45.16
C PHE A 829 -3.35 4.22 -46.50
N PRO A 830 -4.20 5.26 -46.50
CA PRO A 830 -4.84 5.75 -47.71
C PRO A 830 -3.94 6.66 -48.55
N GLU A 831 -2.91 7.25 -47.96
CA GLU A 831 -2.04 8.23 -48.60
C GLU A 831 -0.58 7.97 -48.19
N ALA A 832 0.37 8.32 -49.05
CA ALA A 832 1.79 8.30 -48.71
C ALA A 832 2.10 9.38 -47.66
N GLY A 833 3.02 9.09 -46.75
CA GLY A 833 3.33 9.98 -45.64
C GLY A 833 4.05 9.31 -44.48
N HIS A 834 4.19 10.05 -43.38
CA HIS A 834 4.83 9.60 -42.16
C HIS A 834 3.80 9.59 -41.03
N TYR A 835 3.37 8.40 -40.63
CA TYR A 835 2.34 8.20 -39.61
C TYR A 835 3.02 7.86 -38.29
N SER A 836 2.94 8.77 -37.31
CA SER A 836 3.55 8.54 -35.99
C SER A 836 2.73 7.54 -35.18
N PHE A 837 3.38 6.52 -34.64
CA PHE A 837 2.77 5.65 -33.64
C PHE A 837 3.35 5.93 -32.25
N VAL A 838 2.50 5.87 -31.23
CA VAL A 838 2.83 6.30 -29.87
C VAL A 838 2.14 5.42 -28.83
N ASP A 839 2.69 5.41 -27.63
CA ASP A 839 1.88 5.26 -26.43
C ASP A 839 1.17 6.60 -26.14
N HIS A 840 -0.15 6.61 -26.10
CA HIS A 840 -0.94 7.83 -25.93
C HIS A 840 -0.96 8.34 -24.46
N ASP A 841 -0.30 7.64 -23.52
CA ASP A 841 0.27 8.35 -22.38
C ASP A 841 1.43 9.20 -22.87
N MET A 842 1.18 10.50 -23.07
CA MET A 842 2.14 11.40 -23.69
C MET A 842 3.47 11.50 -22.94
N ARG A 843 3.51 11.13 -21.64
CA ARG A 843 4.77 11.03 -20.89
C ARG A 843 5.63 9.90 -21.45
N HIS A 844 5.03 8.75 -21.75
CA HIS A 844 5.71 7.59 -22.31
C HIS A 844 6.19 7.89 -23.73
N ALA A 845 5.33 8.49 -24.57
CA ALA A 845 5.72 8.88 -25.93
C ALA A 845 6.92 9.83 -25.93
N GLN A 846 6.87 10.92 -25.15
CA GLN A 846 7.95 11.90 -25.05
C GLN A 846 9.23 11.32 -24.47
N ALA A 847 9.13 10.28 -23.64
CA ALA A 847 10.26 9.57 -23.04
C ALA A 847 10.73 8.35 -23.84
N GLY A 848 10.24 8.14 -25.07
CA GLY A 848 10.84 7.20 -26.03
C GLY A 848 9.90 6.16 -26.64
N ALA A 849 8.66 6.03 -26.16
CA ALA A 849 7.68 5.08 -26.67
C ALA A 849 6.93 5.65 -27.89
N HIS A 850 7.68 5.95 -28.95
CA HIS A 850 7.15 6.43 -30.22
C HIS A 850 7.98 5.95 -31.41
N GLY A 851 7.39 6.03 -32.58
CA GLY A 851 8.04 5.75 -33.86
C GLY A 851 7.22 6.24 -35.03
N THR A 852 7.66 5.89 -36.23
CA THR A 852 7.01 6.30 -37.48
C THR A 852 6.79 5.09 -38.38
N VAL A 853 5.63 5.05 -39.02
CA VAL A 853 5.37 4.22 -40.20
C VAL A 853 5.53 5.12 -41.42
N GLU A 854 6.55 4.85 -42.23
CA GLU A 854 6.81 5.47 -43.52
C GLU A 854 5.99 4.75 -44.59
N VAL A 855 5.03 5.47 -45.18
CA VAL A 855 4.15 4.99 -46.24
C VAL A 855 4.62 5.59 -47.55
N SER A 856 5.05 4.73 -48.47
CA SER A 856 5.46 5.11 -49.84
C SER A 856 4.37 4.80 -50.87
N ASP A 857 4.45 5.42 -52.05
CA ASP A 857 3.55 5.14 -53.19
C ASP A 857 3.76 3.75 -53.81
#